data_AF-A0A5R8WWQ2-F1
#
_entry.id   AF-A0A5R8WWQ2-F1
#
_cell.length_a   1.000
_cell.length_b   1.000
_cell.length_c   1.000
_cell.angle_alpha   90.00
_cell.angle_beta   90.00
_cell.angle_gamma   90.00
#
_symmetry.space_group_name_H-M   'P 1'
#
loop_
_entity.id
_entity.type
_entity.pdbx_description
1 polymer ?
#
loop_
_entity_poly.entity_id
_entity_poly.type
_entity_poly.pdbx_seq_one_letter_code
_entity_poly.pdbx_strand_id
1 'polypeptide(L)'
;MRGDWYTAAVIGLKSLIWPVVSLLTPITFAQTIAASRVAAGCQARGDLNQDFSISFSRIMTTFTRLRRLLGAGLLAALLGSAAVAQQTGPARNWNPADTNPNYSQHKQQQASPPTAPVRRSSPAAALPNGPVVARPACFEPFDTTATGGWSQVVRDDDNSFGPVALGWDFSLFGARYNNVYINTNGNITFDSPLSTFNAAGFPIATPMVAAFWADVDTRNPASGSVWYKVFPDRLVVVWNKVGYFNSQADKKNTFQLVIKANTAPGFTGNDVLISYDDMQWTTGSASQGSFGFGGIPATVGANRGNNVDYIQTGRFNLNSNQAPNQPNVGDPGGINWLDQQCLGYQVRGSSTGSSNIPPAVAGLPAGNTITVNQGQTVTVPLQFSGPETNQTVDVSTALRGLCNASATTTGNGGTNPTTTFTVTGSPCNVGTNVVSFIALDNGLPAPAQTTFDLTVVVNPPVTNGTWTGAVSTDWATAGNWTNNVLPTGTTDVVIPAGVPRMPLLSSSAAAAGLTVASGASLSIGSGGTLTLNGNLTNNGTLSGAGTLLTGGSSAQSVGGSSGLSLANVTVGAAGLQLNAPLAVARLLTLNGNLASGGNLTLLSSATGTAMVINNGTAAVSGPATVQRYIDGGLNPGLGYRHFAAPVSNTTVADLTTASFTPRVNAAYNTAANPGSVTPFPTVFSYDQSRVSTGAGGAVADFDKGWVSPGSTTDALTPGRGYTVNLAAGQTVDFVGTLGNGSVPLTGLTRGASAQSGWYLLGNPYPAPINWTQAYLGATGLDNAVHVYKSSGQYAGSYASFVNGVGVNGGSNIIPLGQAFFVRTSSAATPGSLNLSNAARLSSYTDAALQRTTAETRPLLRLSLSGLGVSDEVAVYFEAGATAGFDTAFDAPKLTAGHNVLLGLDTPGALLAINGLPTLGTAPVTVPVLVRVARTSTYTLRADELLNLPAGTTVQLRDLLTGTLTPLTPQATYSFTADASLSTPRFELIFNASRVTAATPAALNAQVSVYPNPAHQQLWLSLPADQHVAEVVLLNALGQQVMHRTLPAGRGAAAQALQLGQLARGVYTLRVALAAGTVTKRVVVE
;
A
#
# COMPACT_ATOMS: atom_id res chain seq x y z
N MET A 1 12.19 27.14 50.35
CA MET A 1 10.90 27.85 50.28
C MET A 1 10.01 26.94 49.43
N ARG A 2 9.04 26.19 49.97
CA ARG A 2 7.73 26.61 50.53
C ARG A 2 6.95 27.47 49.52
N GLY A 3 5.77 27.11 49.01
CA GLY A 3 5.02 25.83 49.06
C GLY A 3 4.65 25.34 47.65
N ASP A 4 4.10 24.14 47.40
CA ASP A 4 3.04 23.38 48.12
C ASP A 4 1.71 24.18 48.14
N TRP A 5 0.53 23.63 47.87
CA TRP A 5 -0.11 22.31 48.14
C TRP A 5 -1.13 22.00 46.99
N TYR A 6 -1.74 20.84 46.69
CA TYR A 6 -1.75 19.36 46.97
C TYR A 6 -2.96 18.81 46.12
N THR A 7 -3.36 17.54 45.85
CA THR A 7 -2.99 16.09 45.98
C THR A 7 -3.99 15.33 45.02
N ALA A 8 -4.27 14.02 44.91
CA ALA A 8 -3.81 12.64 45.24
C ALA A 8 -4.80 11.66 44.52
N ALA A 9 -4.69 10.32 44.50
CA ALA A 9 -3.58 9.38 44.34
C ALA A 9 -4.15 7.95 44.11
N VAL A 10 -3.55 7.18 43.18
CA VAL A 10 -3.00 5.79 43.29
C VAL A 10 -3.84 4.64 43.93
N ILE A 11 -3.47 3.39 43.57
CA ILE A 11 -3.96 2.06 44.05
C ILE A 11 -5.19 1.53 43.26
N GLY A 12 -5.22 0.29 42.75
CA GLY A 12 -4.20 -0.77 42.80
C GLY A 12 -4.55 -2.05 42.00
N LEU A 13 -3.64 -3.02 41.98
CA LEU A 13 -3.65 -4.23 41.14
C LEU A 13 -4.84 -5.19 41.39
N LYS A 14 -5.22 -5.94 40.34
CA LYS A 14 -5.23 -7.42 40.41
C LYS A 14 -5.18 -8.11 39.04
N SER A 15 -4.50 -9.25 39.00
CA SER A 15 -4.36 -10.20 37.88
C SER A 15 -4.85 -11.58 38.30
N LEU A 16 -5.24 -12.48 37.37
CA LEU A 16 -5.01 -13.94 37.43
C LEU A 16 -5.52 -14.69 36.17
N ILE A 17 -4.70 -15.61 35.63
CA ILE A 17 -4.94 -17.01 35.15
C ILE A 17 -6.23 -17.32 34.29
N TRP A 18 -6.22 -17.87 33.04
CA TRP A 18 -5.68 -19.14 32.42
C TRP A 18 -6.40 -20.46 32.87
N PRO A 19 -6.32 -21.65 32.21
CA PRO A 19 -5.94 -22.07 30.82
C PRO A 19 -6.72 -23.29 30.19
N VAL A 20 -6.16 -23.92 29.12
CA VAL A 20 -6.33 -25.31 28.55
C VAL A 20 -7.69 -25.67 27.86
N VAL A 21 -7.89 -26.65 26.94
CA VAL A 21 -7.17 -27.79 26.25
C VAL A 21 -7.74 -27.86 24.80
N SER A 22 -7.08 -28.08 23.64
CA SER A 22 -6.04 -29.00 23.09
C SER A 22 -6.50 -30.45 22.74
N LEU A 23 -6.30 -30.90 21.48
CA LEU A 23 -6.21 -32.28 20.90
C LEU A 23 -6.24 -32.12 19.33
N LEU A 24 -5.23 -32.45 18.49
CA LEU A 24 -4.49 -33.70 18.17
C LEU A 24 -5.27 -34.66 17.22
N THR A 25 -5.05 -34.66 15.88
CA THR A 25 -4.04 -35.43 15.02
C THR A 25 -4.40 -36.91 14.75
N PRO A 26 -3.79 -37.71 13.81
CA PRO A 26 -2.81 -37.48 12.71
C PRO A 26 -3.16 -38.24 11.36
N ILE A 27 -2.15 -38.62 10.54
CA ILE A 27 -2.07 -39.76 9.55
C ILE A 27 -2.63 -39.56 8.11
N THR A 28 -2.13 -40.22 7.03
CA THR A 28 -0.81 -40.13 6.32
C THR A 28 -0.78 -40.98 5.01
N PHE A 29 -0.01 -40.54 3.98
CA PHE A 29 0.46 -41.32 2.78
C PHE A 29 -0.63 -41.80 1.77
N ALA A 30 -0.36 -42.17 0.50
CA ALA A 30 0.90 -42.46 -0.22
C ALA A 30 0.94 -41.98 -1.72
N GLN A 31 2.03 -42.33 -2.42
CA GLN A 31 2.46 -41.93 -3.80
C GLN A 31 1.65 -42.63 -4.94
N THR A 32 1.90 -42.48 -6.27
CA THR A 32 3.08 -43.03 -7.00
C THR A 32 3.05 -42.75 -8.55
N ILE A 33 4.07 -42.06 -9.12
CA ILE A 33 4.74 -42.20 -10.48
C ILE A 33 3.85 -42.09 -11.78
N ALA A 34 4.25 -41.65 -12.99
CA ALA A 34 5.52 -41.31 -13.69
C ALA A 34 5.41 -39.94 -14.45
N ALA A 35 6.45 -39.16 -14.75
CA ALA A 35 7.47 -39.26 -15.83
C ALA A 35 6.91 -39.25 -17.29
N SER A 36 7.48 -38.56 -18.30
CA SER A 36 8.78 -37.85 -18.43
C SER A 36 8.84 -36.80 -19.57
N ARG A 37 9.83 -35.87 -19.52
CA ARG A 37 10.78 -35.38 -20.58
C ARG A 37 10.35 -35.41 -22.10
N VAL A 38 10.71 -34.47 -23.00
CA VAL A 38 11.65 -33.31 -22.98
C VAL A 38 11.45 -32.36 -24.18
N ALA A 39 11.92 -31.10 -24.05
CA ALA A 39 12.31 -30.06 -25.04
C ALA A 39 11.64 -29.90 -26.44
N ALA A 40 11.13 -28.68 -26.65
CA ALA A 40 11.44 -27.71 -27.73
C ALA A 40 11.64 -28.13 -29.21
N GLY A 41 10.96 -27.41 -30.11
CA GLY A 41 11.29 -27.29 -31.53
C GLY A 41 10.48 -26.18 -32.21
N CYS A 42 11.13 -25.25 -32.92
CA CYS A 42 10.44 -24.25 -33.74
C CYS A 42 10.13 -24.82 -35.13
N GLN A 43 9.03 -24.38 -35.76
CA GLN A 43 8.97 -24.33 -37.22
C GLN A 43 8.05 -23.23 -37.73
N ALA A 44 8.36 -22.74 -38.92
CA ALA A 44 7.63 -21.71 -39.66
C ALA A 44 7.71 -22.04 -41.17
N ARG A 45 6.92 -21.33 -41.98
CA ARG A 45 6.48 -21.71 -43.34
C ARG A 45 5.42 -22.83 -43.32
N GLY A 46 4.47 -22.87 -44.25
CA GLY A 46 4.13 -21.84 -45.24
C GLY A 46 3.32 -22.38 -46.43
N ASP A 47 2.19 -21.75 -46.68
CA ASP A 47 1.46 -21.63 -47.95
C ASP A 47 0.84 -22.85 -48.68
N LEU A 48 -0.28 -22.52 -49.35
CA LEU A 48 -0.88 -23.15 -50.55
C LEU A 48 -1.68 -24.47 -50.45
N ASN A 49 -3.00 -24.27 -50.57
CA ASN A 49 -3.86 -24.70 -51.70
C ASN A 49 -4.90 -25.84 -51.54
N GLN A 50 -6.12 -25.48 -51.98
CA GLN A 50 -7.13 -26.29 -52.68
C GLN A 50 -7.81 -27.45 -51.92
N ASP A 51 -8.98 -27.96 -52.34
CA ASP A 51 -10.25 -27.38 -52.87
C ASP A 51 -11.18 -28.58 -53.15
N PHE A 52 -12.45 -28.35 -53.55
CA PHE A 52 -13.45 -29.36 -53.97
C PHE A 52 -13.97 -30.34 -52.87
N SER A 53 -15.22 -30.86 -52.91
CA SER A 53 -16.46 -30.34 -53.51
C SER A 53 -17.71 -31.10 -53.06
N ILE A 54 -18.82 -30.36 -52.81
CA ILE A 54 -20.24 -30.66 -53.11
C ILE A 54 -20.77 -32.11 -53.01
N SER A 55 -21.84 -32.32 -52.22
CA SER A 55 -23.12 -32.93 -52.69
C SER A 55 -24.28 -32.96 -51.69
N PHE A 56 -25.46 -32.44 -52.09
CA PHE A 56 -26.86 -32.91 -51.87
C PHE A 56 -27.37 -33.27 -50.43
N SER A 57 -28.63 -33.00 -50.02
CA SER A 57 -29.75 -32.25 -50.62
C SER A 57 -30.87 -31.88 -49.60
N ARG A 58 -31.86 -31.14 -50.11
CA ARG A 58 -33.19 -30.72 -49.59
C ARG A 58 -34.07 -31.92 -49.09
N ILE A 59 -35.27 -31.80 -48.47
CA ILE A 59 -36.34 -30.79 -48.58
C ILE A 59 -37.48 -30.93 -47.50
N MET A 60 -38.20 -29.82 -47.21
CA MET A 60 -39.62 -29.64 -46.76
C MET A 60 -40.26 -30.26 -45.48
N THR A 61 -41.38 -29.59 -45.09
CA THR A 61 -42.22 -29.61 -43.88
C THR A 61 -43.57 -30.35 -43.98
N THR A 62 -44.11 -30.82 -42.83
CA THR A 62 -45.54 -31.17 -42.54
C THR A 62 -45.84 -30.92 -41.03
N PHE A 63 -47.00 -30.52 -40.47
CA PHE A 63 -48.40 -30.22 -40.89
C PHE A 63 -49.33 -31.44 -41.20
N THR A 64 -50.54 -31.63 -40.60
CA THR A 64 -51.25 -30.95 -39.46
C THR A 64 -52.48 -31.77 -38.97
N ARG A 65 -52.93 -31.59 -37.70
CA ARG A 65 -54.30 -31.92 -37.15
C ARG A 65 -54.66 -33.44 -37.15
N LEU A 66 -55.78 -33.96 -36.57
CA LEU A 66 -57.01 -33.41 -35.97
C LEU A 66 -57.68 -34.36 -34.93
N ARG A 67 -58.14 -33.82 -33.77
CA ARG A 67 -59.32 -34.21 -32.91
C ARG A 67 -59.22 -33.37 -31.62
N ARG A 68 -60.09 -32.43 -31.20
CA ARG A 68 -61.50 -32.04 -31.49
C ARG A 68 -62.59 -32.94 -30.86
N LEU A 69 -63.23 -32.39 -29.80
CA LEU A 69 -64.56 -32.63 -29.17
C LEU A 69 -64.43 -32.22 -27.68
N LEU A 70 -65.29 -31.44 -27.00
CA LEU A 70 -66.49 -30.62 -27.33
C LEU A 70 -66.25 -29.20 -26.75
N GLY A 71 -67.12 -28.18 -26.76
CA GLY A 71 -68.49 -27.93 -27.25
C GLY A 71 -68.92 -26.52 -26.83
N ALA A 72 -69.87 -25.86 -27.52
CA ALA A 72 -70.26 -24.45 -27.27
C ALA A 72 -71.69 -24.32 -26.67
N GLY A 73 -71.97 -23.23 -25.94
CA GLY A 73 -73.26 -22.99 -25.27
C GLY A 73 -73.57 -21.51 -25.00
N LEU A 74 -74.75 -21.06 -25.44
CA LEU A 74 -75.22 -19.68 -25.63
C LEU A 74 -75.46 -18.80 -24.38
N LEU A 75 -75.68 -17.51 -24.69
CA LEU A 75 -76.65 -16.56 -24.11
C LEU A 75 -76.24 -15.66 -22.93
N ALA A 76 -76.69 -14.40 -23.00
CA ALA A 76 -76.66 -13.41 -21.94
C ALA A 76 -78.08 -12.84 -21.72
N ALA A 77 -78.59 -12.96 -20.49
CA ALA A 77 -79.83 -12.38 -19.94
C ALA A 77 -79.93 -12.81 -18.46
N LEU A 78 -80.42 -12.04 -17.49
CA LEU A 78 -80.84 -10.63 -17.41
C LEU A 78 -80.72 -10.20 -15.92
N LEU A 79 -80.41 -8.91 -15.68
CA LEU A 79 -80.76 -8.06 -14.51
C LEU A 79 -80.76 -8.62 -13.07
N GLY A 80 -80.00 -7.96 -12.17
CA GLY A 80 -80.16 -8.02 -10.71
C GLY A 80 -79.42 -6.84 -10.05
N SER A 81 -80.14 -5.85 -9.52
CA SER A 81 -79.60 -4.51 -9.18
C SER A 81 -79.68 -4.17 -7.68
N ALA A 82 -78.87 -3.18 -7.25
CA ALA A 82 -78.84 -2.54 -5.91
C ALA A 82 -78.37 -3.46 -4.74
N ALA A 83 -77.38 -3.09 -3.92
CA ALA A 83 -77.35 -2.01 -2.90
C ALA A 83 -78.36 -2.27 -1.74
N VAL A 84 -78.01 -2.14 -0.46
CA VAL A 84 -77.45 -0.93 0.19
C VAL A 84 -76.49 -1.23 1.36
N ALA A 85 -75.47 -0.37 1.49
CA ALA A 85 -74.61 0.02 2.62
C ALA A 85 -74.43 -0.86 3.88
N GLN A 86 -73.16 -0.91 4.34
CA GLN A 86 -72.85 -0.70 5.76
C GLN A 86 -71.68 0.30 5.93
N GLN A 87 -72.01 1.52 6.35
CA GLN A 87 -71.10 2.48 6.97
C GLN A 87 -70.86 2.07 8.45
N THR A 88 -69.78 2.45 9.15
CA THR A 88 -68.58 3.24 8.80
C THR A 88 -67.45 2.84 9.76
N GLY A 89 -66.21 2.87 9.29
CA GLY A 89 -65.02 2.93 10.15
C GLY A 89 -63.81 3.34 9.33
N PRO A 90 -62.95 4.27 9.80
CA PRO A 90 -61.72 4.59 9.07
C PRO A 90 -60.79 3.37 9.12
N ALA A 91 -60.31 2.95 7.95
CA ALA A 91 -59.32 1.89 7.88
C ALA A 91 -58.03 2.36 8.57
N ARG A 92 -57.73 1.80 9.75
CA ARG A 92 -56.40 1.93 10.34
C ARG A 92 -55.43 1.16 9.46
N ASN A 93 -54.57 1.87 8.73
CA ASN A 93 -53.42 1.26 8.07
C ASN A 93 -52.57 0.56 9.16
N TRP A 94 -52.60 -0.76 9.18
CA TRP A 94 -51.87 -1.55 10.16
C TRP A 94 -50.42 -1.68 9.73
N ASN A 95 -49.53 -1.12 10.55
CA ASN A 95 -48.08 -1.26 10.39
C ASN A 95 -47.61 -2.57 11.05
N PRO A 96 -47.02 -3.52 10.30
CA PRO A 96 -46.48 -4.74 10.88
C PRO A 96 -45.32 -4.49 11.86
N ALA A 97 -44.55 -3.42 11.69
CA ALA A 97 -43.41 -3.11 12.56
C ALA A 97 -43.85 -2.66 13.96
N ASP A 98 -44.95 -1.91 14.07
CA ASP A 98 -45.49 -1.42 15.36
C ASP A 98 -46.09 -2.53 16.24
N THR A 99 -46.26 -3.74 15.70
CA THR A 99 -46.86 -4.88 16.40
C THR A 99 -45.97 -6.13 16.43
N ASN A 100 -44.82 -6.12 15.75
CA ASN A 100 -43.87 -7.24 15.75
C ASN A 100 -42.40 -6.75 15.79
N PRO A 101 -41.74 -6.76 16.97
CA PRO A 101 -40.33 -6.35 17.07
C PRO A 101 -39.36 -7.27 16.31
N ASN A 102 -39.81 -8.45 15.87
CA ASN A 102 -39.04 -9.37 15.04
C ASN A 102 -39.27 -9.17 13.53
N TYR A 103 -39.97 -8.10 13.09
CA TYR A 103 -40.18 -7.79 11.67
C TYR A 103 -38.85 -7.71 10.89
N SER A 104 -37.83 -7.07 11.47
CA SER A 104 -36.47 -7.01 10.92
C SER A 104 -35.81 -8.39 10.77
N GLN A 105 -36.10 -9.33 11.68
CA GLN A 105 -35.60 -10.71 11.59
C GLN A 105 -36.32 -11.51 10.50
N HIS A 106 -37.62 -11.27 10.27
CA HIS A 106 -38.32 -11.84 9.11
C HIS A 106 -37.74 -11.32 7.78
N LYS A 107 -37.43 -10.01 7.65
CA LYS A 107 -36.70 -9.51 6.46
C LYS A 107 -35.34 -10.19 6.29
N GLN A 108 -34.59 -10.44 7.38
CA GLN A 108 -33.31 -11.17 7.33
C GLN A 108 -33.45 -12.63 6.89
N GLN A 109 -34.47 -13.36 7.35
CA GLN A 109 -34.66 -14.77 6.99
C GLN A 109 -34.96 -14.97 5.50
N GLN A 110 -35.69 -14.04 4.87
CA GLN A 110 -36.01 -14.11 3.43
C GLN A 110 -34.82 -13.81 2.51
N ALA A 111 -33.70 -13.31 3.03
CA ALA A 111 -32.50 -12.96 2.25
C ALA A 111 -31.50 -14.13 2.05
N SER A 112 -31.97 -15.39 2.05
CA SER A 112 -31.11 -16.59 2.01
C SER A 112 -31.12 -17.31 0.65
N PRO A 113 -30.04 -17.23 -0.16
CA PRO A 113 -29.88 -18.06 -1.37
C PRO A 113 -29.37 -19.49 -1.01
N PRO A 114 -29.62 -20.50 -1.87
CA PRO A 114 -29.07 -21.84 -1.68
C PRO A 114 -27.54 -21.84 -1.79
N THR A 115 -26.88 -22.63 -0.93
CA THR A 115 -25.41 -22.61 -0.76
C THR A 115 -24.68 -23.27 -1.93
N ALA A 116 -23.90 -22.48 -2.67
CA ALA A 116 -22.86 -22.96 -3.59
C ALA A 116 -21.48 -22.38 -3.21
N PRO A 117 -20.36 -23.13 -3.33
CA PRO A 117 -19.06 -22.71 -2.80
C PRO A 117 -18.35 -21.70 -3.71
N VAL A 118 -18.56 -20.41 -3.47
CA VAL A 118 -17.79 -19.32 -4.10
C VAL A 118 -16.35 -19.31 -3.57
N ARG A 119 -15.36 -19.34 -4.47
CA ARG A 119 -13.94 -19.14 -4.11
C ARG A 119 -13.74 -17.73 -3.54
N ARG A 120 -13.11 -17.63 -2.37
CA ARG A 120 -12.70 -16.33 -1.81
C ARG A 120 -11.60 -15.72 -2.68
N SER A 121 -11.91 -14.63 -3.38
CA SER A 121 -10.93 -13.61 -3.74
C SER A 121 -10.47 -12.87 -2.48
N SER A 122 -9.22 -12.42 -2.46
CA SER A 122 -8.72 -11.54 -1.39
C SER A 122 -9.32 -10.14 -1.52
N PRO A 123 -9.34 -9.32 -0.45
CA PRO A 123 -9.88 -7.96 -0.53
C PRO A 123 -9.17 -7.15 -1.61
N ALA A 124 -9.94 -6.49 -2.48
CA ALA A 124 -9.37 -5.47 -3.36
C ALA A 124 -8.81 -4.33 -2.50
N ALA A 125 -7.58 -3.89 -2.79
CA ALA A 125 -7.00 -2.74 -2.12
C ALA A 125 -7.85 -1.49 -2.41
N ALA A 126 -7.92 -0.57 -1.44
CA ALA A 126 -8.64 0.70 -1.62
C ALA A 126 -8.06 1.45 -2.83
N LEU A 127 -8.93 1.72 -3.81
CA LEU A 127 -8.55 2.51 -4.98
C LEU A 127 -8.19 3.94 -4.53
N PRO A 128 -7.13 4.56 -5.09
CA PRO A 128 -6.84 5.96 -4.81
C PRO A 128 -8.01 6.83 -5.28
N ASN A 129 -8.28 7.92 -4.54
CA ASN A 129 -9.37 8.84 -4.83
C ASN A 129 -9.34 9.26 -6.31
N GLY A 130 -10.40 8.94 -7.05
CA GLY A 130 -10.63 9.47 -8.38
C GLY A 130 -10.81 11.00 -8.37
N PRO A 131 -10.84 11.65 -9.55
CA PRO A 131 -11.17 13.06 -9.62
C PRO A 131 -12.55 13.29 -8.99
N VAL A 132 -12.65 14.28 -8.10
CA VAL A 132 -13.94 14.71 -7.56
C VAL A 132 -14.72 15.32 -8.72
N VAL A 133 -15.68 14.56 -9.24
CA VAL A 133 -16.59 15.06 -10.27
C VAL A 133 -17.38 16.23 -9.66
N ALA A 134 -17.42 17.36 -10.36
CA ALA A 134 -18.17 18.51 -9.89
C ALA A 134 -19.67 18.23 -10.04
N ARG A 135 -20.42 18.24 -8.93
CA ARG A 135 -21.89 18.12 -8.89
C ARG A 135 -22.55 18.89 -10.05
N PRO A 136 -23.55 18.33 -10.74
CA PRO A 136 -24.17 19.04 -11.86
C PRO A 136 -24.82 20.34 -11.37
N ALA A 137 -24.75 21.41 -12.16
CA ALA A 137 -25.16 22.74 -11.70
C ALA A 137 -26.67 22.91 -11.44
N CYS A 138 -27.49 21.89 -11.70
CA CYS A 138 -28.87 21.80 -11.25
C CYS A 138 -29.02 21.41 -9.76
N PHE A 139 -27.97 20.82 -9.17
CA PHE A 139 -27.92 20.39 -7.77
C PHE A 139 -27.71 21.63 -6.88
N GLU A 140 -28.77 22.07 -6.20
CA GLU A 140 -28.72 23.21 -5.28
C GLU A 140 -27.73 22.94 -4.12
N PRO A 141 -26.83 23.90 -3.80
CA PRO A 141 -25.90 23.78 -2.69
C PRO A 141 -26.62 23.55 -1.35
N PHE A 142 -26.22 22.49 -0.66
CA PHE A 142 -26.62 22.18 0.71
C PHE A 142 -25.37 21.98 1.57
N ASP A 143 -25.49 22.27 2.86
CA ASP A 143 -24.38 22.19 3.81
C ASP A 143 -24.83 21.39 5.03
N THR A 144 -24.10 20.33 5.35
CA THR A 144 -24.35 19.44 6.50
C THR A 144 -23.50 19.80 7.73
N THR A 145 -22.78 20.93 7.70
CA THR A 145 -21.75 21.30 8.70
C THR A 145 -21.99 22.64 9.38
N ALA A 146 -22.80 23.54 8.80
CA ALA A 146 -23.11 24.86 9.36
C ALA A 146 -24.60 25.05 9.71
N THR A 147 -24.91 26.13 10.41
CA THR A 147 -26.26 26.56 10.84
C THR A 147 -27.17 27.04 9.70
N GLY A 148 -26.99 26.54 8.48
CA GLY A 148 -27.65 27.00 7.24
C GLY A 148 -29.15 26.67 7.11
N GLY A 149 -29.80 26.22 8.19
CA GLY A 149 -31.24 25.90 8.21
C GLY A 149 -31.64 24.64 7.44
N TRP A 150 -30.72 23.71 7.24
CA TRP A 150 -31.02 22.36 6.74
C TRP A 150 -31.37 21.43 7.90
N SER A 151 -32.32 20.53 7.70
CA SER A 151 -32.73 19.54 8.69
C SER A 151 -32.42 18.12 8.21
N GLN A 152 -31.78 17.33 9.06
CA GLN A 152 -31.53 15.91 8.82
C GLN A 152 -32.80 15.11 9.15
N VAL A 153 -33.17 14.16 8.28
CA VAL A 153 -34.16 13.14 8.61
C VAL A 153 -33.49 12.09 9.52
N VAL A 154 -34.24 11.51 10.45
CA VAL A 154 -33.74 10.44 11.32
C VAL A 154 -33.23 9.26 10.46
N ARG A 155 -32.18 8.58 10.92
CA ARG A 155 -31.61 7.44 10.19
C ARG A 155 -32.48 6.20 10.34
N ASP A 156 -33.01 5.71 9.23
CA ASP A 156 -33.81 4.48 9.14
C ASP A 156 -33.66 3.76 7.78
N ASP A 157 -34.72 3.07 7.35
CA ASP A 157 -34.81 2.03 6.32
C ASP A 157 -36.10 2.30 5.51
N ASP A 158 -37.25 1.92 6.08
CA ASP A 158 -38.57 2.03 5.45
C ASP A 158 -39.44 3.18 6.01
N ASN A 159 -38.89 4.16 6.72
CA ASN A 159 -39.73 5.17 7.39
C ASN A 159 -39.94 6.45 6.55
N SER A 160 -40.76 7.33 7.10
CA SER A 160 -41.15 8.61 6.50
C SER A 160 -41.06 9.74 7.50
N PHE A 161 -40.66 10.92 7.03
CA PHE A 161 -40.68 12.17 7.78
C PHE A 161 -41.73 13.13 7.21
N GLY A 162 -42.72 13.50 8.01
CA GLY A 162 -43.76 14.45 7.63
C GLY A 162 -45.04 14.33 8.48
N PRO A 163 -46.11 15.05 8.13
CA PRO A 163 -46.19 15.96 6.98
C PRO A 163 -45.30 17.20 7.16
N VAL A 164 -44.58 17.56 6.11
CA VAL A 164 -43.77 18.78 5.99
C VAL A 164 -44.61 19.83 5.27
N ALA A 165 -44.98 20.89 5.97
CA ALA A 165 -45.72 22.00 5.38
C ALA A 165 -44.83 22.80 4.41
N LEU A 166 -45.33 23.02 3.20
CA LEU A 166 -44.63 23.77 2.15
C LEU A 166 -44.72 25.29 2.36
N GLY A 167 -45.87 25.77 2.88
CA GLY A 167 -46.20 27.19 2.97
C GLY A 167 -46.78 27.80 1.70
N TRP A 168 -46.95 27.00 0.65
CA TRP A 168 -47.49 27.37 -0.67
C TRP A 168 -48.17 26.15 -1.34
N ASP A 169 -48.99 26.40 -2.35
CA ASP A 169 -49.68 25.35 -3.12
C ASP A 169 -48.78 24.78 -4.23
N PHE A 170 -48.52 23.48 -4.18
CA PHE A 170 -47.98 22.68 -5.29
C PHE A 170 -49.11 22.08 -6.12
N SER A 171 -49.03 22.14 -7.45
CA SER A 171 -49.91 21.40 -8.36
C SER A 171 -49.20 20.16 -8.90
N LEU A 172 -49.78 18.98 -8.63
CA LEU A 172 -49.36 17.68 -9.15
C LEU A 172 -50.48 17.11 -10.03
N PHE A 173 -50.29 17.13 -11.34
CA PHE A 173 -51.29 16.81 -12.37
C PHE A 173 -52.66 17.47 -12.08
N GLY A 174 -52.62 18.76 -11.74
CA GLY A 174 -53.79 19.57 -11.39
C GLY A 174 -54.30 19.46 -9.95
N ALA A 175 -54.01 18.37 -9.23
CA ALA A 175 -54.33 18.26 -7.80
C ALA A 175 -53.45 19.22 -6.98
N ARG A 176 -53.99 19.86 -5.94
CA ARG A 176 -53.27 20.84 -5.11
C ARG A 176 -52.86 20.26 -3.76
N TYR A 177 -51.62 20.52 -3.38
CA TYR A 177 -51.01 20.05 -2.13
C TYR A 177 -50.18 21.15 -1.47
N ASN A 178 -50.31 21.30 -0.15
CA ASN A 178 -49.56 22.25 0.67
C ASN A 178 -48.67 21.58 1.73
N ASN A 179 -48.60 20.25 1.71
CA ASN A 179 -47.80 19.39 2.58
C ASN A 179 -47.23 18.21 1.77
N VAL A 180 -46.11 17.63 2.23
CA VAL A 180 -45.54 16.38 1.68
C VAL A 180 -44.99 15.47 2.79
N TYR A 181 -44.81 14.19 2.49
CA TYR A 181 -44.02 13.25 3.29
C TYR A 181 -42.72 12.93 2.54
N ILE A 182 -41.60 12.95 3.25
CA ILE A 182 -40.28 12.58 2.73
C ILE A 182 -40.00 11.14 3.14
N ASN A 183 -39.91 10.22 2.19
CA ASN A 183 -39.72 8.80 2.46
C ASN A 183 -38.24 8.43 2.29
N THR A 184 -37.68 7.64 3.23
CA THR A 184 -36.25 7.24 3.20
C THR A 184 -35.89 6.55 1.89
N ASN A 185 -36.81 5.73 1.37
CA ASN A 185 -36.79 5.05 0.07
C ASN A 185 -36.91 6.00 -1.16
N GLY A 186 -36.20 7.13 -1.17
CA GLY A 186 -35.87 7.91 -2.37
C GLY A 186 -37.02 8.66 -3.08
N ASN A 187 -38.14 8.91 -2.39
CA ASN A 187 -39.32 9.55 -2.98
C ASN A 187 -40.04 10.49 -1.99
N ILE A 188 -40.91 11.35 -2.51
CA ILE A 188 -41.89 12.11 -1.71
C ILE A 188 -43.31 11.73 -2.10
N THR A 189 -44.21 11.67 -1.12
CA THR A 189 -45.64 11.40 -1.29
C THR A 189 -46.48 12.53 -0.71
N PHE A 190 -47.71 12.69 -1.19
CA PHE A 190 -48.53 13.87 -0.88
C PHE A 190 -49.69 13.57 0.09
N ASP A 191 -50.41 12.45 -0.09
CA ASP A 191 -51.55 12.08 0.76
C ASP A 191 -51.12 11.43 2.09
N SER A 192 -50.11 10.56 2.07
CA SER A 192 -49.70 9.70 3.19
C SER A 192 -48.21 9.32 3.14
N PRO A 193 -47.59 8.93 4.27
CA PRO A 193 -46.25 8.32 4.26
C PRO A 193 -46.24 6.99 3.49
N LEU A 194 -45.08 6.59 2.96
CA LEU A 194 -44.92 5.35 2.17
C LEU A 194 -43.66 4.57 2.57
N SER A 195 -43.88 3.43 3.23
CA SER A 195 -42.84 2.50 3.70
C SER A 195 -42.52 1.36 2.73
N THR A 196 -42.86 1.50 1.45
CA THR A 196 -42.65 0.45 0.44
C THR A 196 -41.28 0.60 -0.20
N PHE A 197 -40.40 -0.37 0.00
CA PHE A 197 -39.05 -0.44 -0.60
C PHE A 197 -39.03 -1.00 -2.03
N ASN A 198 -39.89 -2.01 -2.31
CA ASN A 198 -39.98 -2.63 -3.62
C ASN A 198 -40.73 -1.71 -4.61
N ALA A 199 -39.96 -0.94 -5.39
CA ALA A 199 -40.50 0.03 -6.33
C ALA A 199 -41.34 -0.62 -7.44
N ALA A 200 -42.57 -0.14 -7.58
CA ALA A 200 -43.43 -0.44 -8.72
C ALA A 200 -43.08 0.51 -9.89
N GLY A 201 -43.29 0.04 -11.12
CA GLY A 201 -43.39 0.94 -12.27
C GLY A 201 -44.69 1.75 -12.19
N PHE A 202 -44.70 2.92 -12.80
CA PHE A 202 -45.90 3.77 -12.89
C PHE A 202 -46.79 3.36 -14.08
N PRO A 203 -48.11 3.62 -14.03
CA PRO A 203 -48.83 4.37 -13.00
C PRO A 203 -49.28 3.53 -11.79
N ILE A 204 -49.47 4.19 -10.64
CA ILE A 204 -49.97 3.57 -9.40
C ILE A 204 -50.99 4.47 -8.67
N ALA A 205 -51.62 3.93 -7.63
CA ALA A 205 -52.65 4.59 -6.82
C ALA A 205 -52.14 5.59 -5.75
N THR A 206 -50.84 5.94 -5.76
CA THR A 206 -50.21 6.81 -4.74
C THR A 206 -49.64 8.06 -5.39
N PRO A 207 -50.10 9.28 -5.06
CA PRO A 207 -49.51 10.51 -5.60
C PRO A 207 -48.08 10.70 -5.08
N MET A 208 -47.11 10.82 -5.98
CA MET A 208 -45.69 10.91 -5.60
C MET A 208 -44.79 11.57 -6.65
N VAL A 209 -43.61 12.00 -6.20
CA VAL A 209 -42.44 12.23 -7.06
C VAL A 209 -41.30 11.32 -6.58
N ALA A 210 -40.86 10.42 -7.45
CA ALA A 210 -39.80 9.46 -7.19
C ALA A 210 -38.50 9.97 -7.81
N ALA A 211 -37.62 10.52 -6.95
CA ALA A 211 -36.29 10.94 -7.37
C ALA A 211 -35.39 9.73 -7.66
N PHE A 212 -35.46 8.72 -6.80
CA PHE A 212 -34.90 7.39 -7.03
C PHE A 212 -35.58 6.38 -6.08
N TRP A 213 -36.81 5.95 -6.39
CA TRP A 213 -37.54 5.05 -5.49
C TRP A 213 -36.87 3.66 -5.48
N ALA A 214 -36.26 3.30 -4.35
CA ALA A 214 -35.48 2.08 -4.14
C ALA A 214 -35.37 1.74 -2.64
N ASP A 215 -34.79 0.58 -2.32
CA ASP A 215 -34.58 0.01 -0.97
C ASP A 215 -33.35 0.66 -0.26
N VAL A 216 -33.54 1.89 0.24
CA VAL A 216 -32.52 2.77 0.81
C VAL A 216 -32.28 2.48 2.29
N ASP A 217 -31.02 2.31 2.70
CA ASP A 217 -30.67 2.13 4.12
C ASP A 217 -29.71 3.23 4.61
N THR A 218 -30.14 3.96 5.63
CA THR A 218 -29.35 5.01 6.30
C THR A 218 -28.95 4.64 7.73
N ARG A 219 -29.29 3.44 8.21
CA ARG A 219 -28.96 2.95 9.56
C ARG A 219 -27.46 2.77 9.74
N ASN A 220 -26.73 2.39 8.70
CA ASN A 220 -25.27 2.24 8.76
C ASN A 220 -24.59 3.61 8.91
N PRO A 221 -23.85 3.90 10.01
CA PRO A 221 -23.18 5.19 10.20
C PRO A 221 -22.11 5.52 9.12
N ALA A 222 -21.61 4.52 8.38
CA ALA A 222 -20.71 4.72 7.25
C ALA A 222 -21.42 5.16 5.96
N SER A 223 -22.75 5.00 5.87
CA SER A 223 -23.59 5.66 4.86
C SER A 223 -24.00 7.06 5.33
N GLY A 224 -24.46 7.91 4.41
CA GLY A 224 -24.98 9.24 4.71
C GLY A 224 -26.43 9.24 5.21
N SER A 225 -27.22 10.24 4.82
CA SER A 225 -28.59 10.43 5.33
C SER A 225 -29.41 11.30 4.38
N VAL A 226 -30.73 11.34 4.60
CA VAL A 226 -31.62 12.28 3.93
C VAL A 226 -31.61 13.63 4.68
N TRP A 227 -31.58 14.73 3.93
CA TRP A 227 -31.62 16.11 4.43
C TRP A 227 -32.69 16.89 3.66
N TYR A 228 -33.32 17.88 4.27
CA TYR A 228 -34.28 18.75 3.57
C TYR A 228 -34.25 20.19 4.06
N LYS A 229 -34.81 21.09 3.24
CA LYS A 229 -35.07 22.48 3.59
C LYS A 229 -36.23 23.05 2.78
N VAL A 230 -37.18 23.70 3.48
CA VAL A 230 -38.26 24.49 2.88
C VAL A 230 -37.78 25.94 2.68
N PHE A 231 -38.09 26.50 1.51
CA PHE A 231 -37.90 27.90 1.14
C PHE A 231 -39.27 28.50 0.75
N PRO A 232 -39.43 29.83 0.70
CA PRO A 232 -40.70 30.48 0.36
C PRO A 232 -41.26 30.13 -1.04
N ASP A 233 -40.42 29.63 -1.94
CA ASP A 233 -40.71 29.33 -3.35
C ASP A 233 -40.53 27.86 -3.72
N ARG A 234 -39.92 27.03 -2.85
CA ARG A 234 -39.55 25.64 -3.16
C ARG A 234 -39.20 24.79 -1.93
N LEU A 235 -39.25 23.47 -2.07
CA LEU A 235 -38.70 22.49 -1.13
C LEU A 235 -37.53 21.79 -1.82
N VAL A 236 -36.41 21.63 -1.10
CA VAL A 236 -35.27 20.82 -1.53
C VAL A 236 -35.10 19.64 -0.59
N VAL A 237 -34.92 18.44 -1.13
CA VAL A 237 -34.65 17.18 -0.40
C VAL A 237 -33.41 16.51 -1.00
N VAL A 238 -32.47 16.05 -0.18
CA VAL A 238 -31.20 15.46 -0.60
C VAL A 238 -30.97 14.12 0.09
N TRP A 239 -30.95 13.04 -0.67
CA TRP A 239 -30.44 11.74 -0.23
C TRP A 239 -28.93 11.74 -0.44
N ASN A 240 -28.18 12.16 0.58
CA ASN A 240 -26.73 12.36 0.49
C ASN A 240 -25.98 11.07 0.86
N LYS A 241 -25.23 10.49 -0.10
CA LYS A 241 -24.37 9.30 0.09
C LYS A 241 -25.07 8.13 0.80
N VAL A 242 -26.35 7.92 0.50
CA VAL A 242 -27.20 6.92 1.16
C VAL A 242 -26.83 5.50 0.73
N GLY A 243 -26.90 4.58 1.69
CA GLY A 243 -26.66 3.15 1.49
C GLY A 243 -27.90 2.41 1.01
N TYR A 244 -27.80 1.10 0.94
CA TYR A 244 -28.87 0.20 0.48
C TYR A 244 -29.07 -0.96 1.46
N PHE A 245 -30.25 -1.57 1.44
CA PHE A 245 -30.54 -2.72 2.31
C PHE A 245 -29.54 -3.87 2.06
N ASN A 246 -29.08 -4.62 3.06
CA ASN A 246 -29.33 -4.54 4.50
C ASN A 246 -28.11 -3.92 5.18
N SER A 247 -28.21 -2.64 5.55
CA SER A 247 -27.14 -1.84 6.17
C SER A 247 -25.85 -1.77 5.34
N GLN A 248 -25.95 -1.80 4.02
CA GLN A 248 -24.79 -1.76 3.12
C GLN A 248 -24.33 -0.33 2.85
N ALA A 249 -23.01 -0.12 2.90
CA ALA A 249 -22.37 1.18 2.71
C ALA A 249 -21.06 1.09 1.89
N ASP A 250 -20.87 -0.02 1.16
CA ASP A 250 -19.78 -0.21 0.20
C ASP A 250 -20.01 0.56 -1.12
N LYS A 251 -21.29 0.77 -1.46
CA LYS A 251 -21.77 1.62 -2.56
C LYS A 251 -22.76 2.65 -2.01
N LYS A 252 -22.77 3.85 -2.58
CA LYS A 252 -23.57 4.98 -2.08
C LYS A 252 -24.16 5.77 -3.23
N ASN A 253 -25.42 6.17 -3.09
CA ASN A 253 -26.11 7.04 -4.05
C ASN A 253 -26.21 8.46 -3.49
N THR A 254 -26.06 9.47 -4.35
CA THR A 254 -26.24 10.87 -3.99
C THR A 254 -27.15 11.58 -4.99
N PHE A 255 -28.37 11.89 -4.56
CA PHE A 255 -29.38 12.53 -5.41
C PHE A 255 -30.22 13.56 -4.65
N GLN A 256 -30.75 14.53 -5.39
CA GLN A 256 -31.56 15.64 -4.88
C GLN A 256 -32.85 15.77 -5.67
N LEU A 257 -33.92 16.16 -4.97
CA LEU A 257 -35.20 16.58 -5.51
C LEU A 257 -35.46 18.04 -5.13
N VAL A 258 -35.90 18.85 -6.10
CA VAL A 258 -36.46 20.19 -5.87
C VAL A 258 -37.89 20.21 -6.43
N ILE A 259 -38.86 20.65 -5.61
CA ILE A 259 -40.21 20.99 -6.08
C ILE A 259 -40.49 22.48 -5.81
N LYS A 260 -41.08 23.18 -6.78
CA LYS A 260 -41.28 24.64 -6.74
C LYS A 260 -42.76 25.03 -6.65
N ALA A 261 -43.03 26.26 -6.18
CA ALA A 261 -44.36 26.88 -6.08
C ALA A 261 -45.00 27.16 -7.45
N ASN A 262 -45.36 26.10 -8.17
CA ASN A 262 -45.82 26.15 -9.56
C ASN A 262 -47.25 26.67 -9.77
N THR A 263 -47.95 27.01 -8.69
CA THR A 263 -49.20 27.79 -8.72
C THR A 263 -48.99 29.30 -8.56
N ALA A 264 -47.75 29.76 -8.36
CA ALA A 264 -47.44 31.18 -8.19
C ALA A 264 -47.75 31.98 -9.48
N PRO A 265 -48.30 33.20 -9.39
CA PRO A 265 -48.55 34.05 -10.55
C PRO A 265 -47.29 34.30 -11.37
N GLY A 266 -47.35 34.00 -12.67
CA GLY A 266 -46.22 34.16 -13.59
C GLY A 266 -45.16 33.06 -13.56
N PHE A 267 -45.40 31.92 -12.88
CA PHE A 267 -44.47 30.78 -12.91
C PHE A 267 -44.29 30.20 -14.32
N THR A 268 -43.03 29.95 -14.71
CA THR A 268 -42.66 29.38 -16.02
C THR A 268 -41.51 28.37 -15.89
N GLY A 269 -41.48 27.38 -16.79
CA GLY A 269 -40.41 26.36 -16.84
C GLY A 269 -40.69 25.15 -15.95
N ASN A 270 -39.63 24.46 -15.55
CA ASN A 270 -39.72 23.19 -14.82
C ASN A 270 -39.99 23.41 -13.32
N ASP A 271 -41.00 22.72 -12.81
CA ASP A 271 -41.47 22.78 -11.42
C ASP A 271 -40.99 21.63 -10.54
N VAL A 272 -40.65 20.50 -11.14
CA VAL A 272 -39.83 19.44 -10.54
C VAL A 272 -38.46 19.45 -11.18
N LEU A 273 -37.41 19.39 -10.37
CA LEU A 273 -36.04 19.10 -10.80
C LEU A 273 -35.49 17.94 -9.98
N ILE A 274 -34.85 16.98 -10.63
CA ILE A 274 -34.08 15.91 -9.97
C ILE A 274 -32.63 16.03 -10.44
N SER A 275 -31.68 15.83 -9.53
CA SER A 275 -30.25 16.02 -9.79
C SER A 275 -29.44 14.89 -9.16
N TYR A 276 -28.55 14.30 -9.93
CA TYR A 276 -27.76 13.13 -9.53
C TYR A 276 -26.27 13.47 -9.52
N ASP A 277 -25.56 13.05 -8.48
CA ASP A 277 -24.13 13.24 -8.31
C ASP A 277 -23.44 11.90 -8.66
N ASP A 278 -23.12 11.11 -7.64
CA ASP A 278 -22.50 9.77 -7.71
C ASP A 278 -23.57 8.69 -7.41
N MET A 279 -23.87 7.80 -8.38
CA MET A 279 -24.94 6.80 -8.30
C MET A 279 -24.42 5.37 -8.54
N GLN A 280 -24.29 4.59 -7.46
CA GLN A 280 -23.52 3.36 -7.41
C GLN A 280 -24.34 2.08 -7.18
N TRP A 281 -25.64 2.17 -6.92
CA TRP A 281 -26.51 1.01 -6.64
C TRP A 281 -27.96 1.24 -7.09
N THR A 282 -28.72 0.16 -7.30
CA THR A 282 -30.10 0.20 -7.82
C THR A 282 -31.16 -0.42 -6.92
N THR A 283 -30.81 -1.38 -6.07
CA THR A 283 -31.78 -2.15 -5.28
C THR A 283 -31.11 -2.72 -4.03
N GLY A 284 -31.88 -3.32 -3.13
CA GLY A 284 -31.35 -3.94 -1.91
C GLY A 284 -30.55 -5.22 -2.20
N SER A 285 -29.90 -5.75 -1.16
CA SER A 285 -29.34 -7.11 -1.12
C SER A 285 -30.41 -8.14 -0.73
N ALA A 286 -31.63 -7.94 -1.22
CA ALA A 286 -32.84 -8.72 -0.99
C ALA A 286 -33.81 -8.51 -2.16
N SER A 287 -35.00 -9.11 -2.13
CA SER A 287 -36.04 -8.95 -3.18
C SER A 287 -35.47 -9.14 -4.61
N GLN A 288 -34.80 -10.28 -4.81
CA GLN A 288 -34.06 -10.67 -6.03
C GLN A 288 -32.75 -9.89 -6.30
N GLY A 289 -32.46 -8.84 -5.52
CA GLY A 289 -31.23 -8.06 -5.60
C GLY A 289 -30.03 -8.69 -4.93
N SER A 290 -28.84 -8.41 -5.46
CA SER A 290 -27.56 -8.90 -4.96
C SER A 290 -26.47 -7.85 -5.13
N PHE A 291 -25.74 -7.54 -4.05
CA PHE A 291 -24.68 -6.52 -4.01
C PHE A 291 -25.09 -5.14 -4.57
N GLY A 292 -26.38 -4.79 -4.52
CA GLY A 292 -26.92 -3.52 -4.99
C GLY A 292 -27.57 -3.55 -6.39
N PHE A 293 -27.64 -4.72 -7.05
CA PHE A 293 -28.05 -4.83 -8.47
C PHE A 293 -28.97 -6.02 -8.76
N GLY A 294 -29.61 -6.00 -9.93
CA GLY A 294 -30.31 -7.14 -10.55
C GLY A 294 -31.67 -7.52 -9.98
N GLY A 295 -32.07 -6.93 -8.84
CA GLY A 295 -33.36 -7.14 -8.19
C GLY A 295 -34.52 -6.34 -8.79
N ILE A 296 -35.57 -6.12 -7.99
CA ILE A 296 -36.70 -5.28 -8.37
C ILE A 296 -36.17 -3.88 -8.76
N PRO A 297 -36.42 -3.40 -9.99
CA PRO A 297 -35.86 -2.13 -10.47
C PRO A 297 -36.39 -0.91 -9.74
N ALA A 298 -35.48 -0.01 -9.38
CA ALA A 298 -35.80 1.33 -8.89
C ALA A 298 -36.59 2.13 -9.94
N THR A 299 -37.45 3.05 -9.50
CA THR A 299 -38.31 3.84 -10.40
C THR A 299 -38.01 5.34 -10.26
N VAL A 300 -37.91 6.04 -11.40
CA VAL A 300 -37.69 7.49 -11.49
C VAL A 300 -38.83 8.17 -12.26
N GLY A 301 -39.43 9.20 -11.67
CA GLY A 301 -40.51 9.94 -12.31
C GLY A 301 -41.48 10.65 -11.36
N ALA A 302 -42.70 10.90 -11.81
CA ALA A 302 -43.80 11.48 -11.04
C ALA A 302 -45.13 10.79 -11.38
N ASN A 303 -46.01 10.60 -10.40
CA ASN A 303 -47.25 9.85 -10.56
C ASN A 303 -48.41 10.57 -9.87
N ARG A 304 -49.56 10.70 -10.55
CA ARG A 304 -50.75 11.41 -10.04
C ARG A 304 -51.48 10.68 -8.92
N GLY A 305 -51.35 9.36 -8.83
CA GLY A 305 -52.11 8.53 -7.89
C GLY A 305 -53.47 8.03 -8.38
N ASN A 306 -53.86 8.29 -9.64
CA ASN A 306 -55.13 7.83 -10.20
C ASN A 306 -55.02 6.56 -11.06
N ASN A 307 -53.83 5.95 -11.16
CA ASN A 307 -53.52 4.83 -12.06
C ASN A 307 -53.59 5.17 -13.57
N VAL A 308 -53.53 6.45 -13.97
CA VAL A 308 -53.59 6.87 -15.38
C VAL A 308 -52.48 7.85 -15.76
N ASP A 309 -52.27 8.92 -14.99
CA ASP A 309 -51.39 10.03 -15.39
C ASP A 309 -50.04 9.95 -14.64
N TYR A 310 -48.95 9.82 -15.40
CA TYR A 310 -47.60 9.62 -14.85
C TYR A 310 -46.48 9.92 -15.85
N ILE A 311 -45.36 10.41 -15.32
CA ILE A 311 -44.07 10.48 -16.00
C ILE A 311 -43.20 9.36 -15.45
N GLN A 312 -42.64 8.49 -16.29
CA GLN A 312 -41.60 7.53 -15.91
C GLN A 312 -40.38 7.68 -16.82
N THR A 313 -39.33 8.36 -16.34
CA THR A 313 -38.07 8.49 -17.08
C THR A 313 -37.38 7.15 -17.27
N GLY A 314 -37.56 6.22 -16.33
CA GLY A 314 -37.08 4.85 -16.48
C GLY A 314 -37.18 4.01 -15.23
N ARG A 315 -36.92 2.72 -15.39
CA ARG A 315 -36.64 1.81 -14.28
C ARG A 315 -35.20 1.29 -14.35
N PHE A 316 -34.57 1.06 -13.20
CA PHE A 316 -33.13 0.82 -13.11
C PHE A 316 -32.80 -0.41 -12.26
N ASN A 317 -32.08 -1.40 -12.81
CA ASN A 317 -31.44 -2.46 -12.01
C ASN A 317 -30.05 -2.91 -12.47
N LEU A 318 -29.55 -2.39 -13.61
CA LEU A 318 -28.27 -2.77 -14.20
C LEU A 318 -27.11 -1.92 -13.66
N ASN A 319 -25.90 -2.49 -13.63
CA ASN A 319 -24.65 -1.77 -13.46
C ASN A 319 -24.06 -1.44 -14.84
N SER A 320 -24.56 -0.37 -15.46
CA SER A 320 -24.13 0.07 -16.79
C SER A 320 -24.58 1.52 -17.04
N ASN A 321 -24.10 2.10 -18.13
CA ASN A 321 -24.57 3.39 -18.67
C ASN A 321 -25.72 3.22 -19.69
N GLN A 322 -26.44 2.09 -19.66
CA GLN A 322 -27.55 1.84 -20.58
C GLN A 322 -28.74 2.75 -20.24
N ALA A 323 -29.11 3.62 -21.19
CA ALA A 323 -30.29 4.46 -21.08
C ALA A 323 -31.57 3.61 -20.86
N PRO A 324 -32.54 4.09 -20.06
CA PRO A 324 -33.83 3.42 -19.88
C PRO A 324 -34.71 3.46 -21.15
N ASN A 325 -35.80 2.70 -21.14
CA ASN A 325 -36.84 2.69 -22.18
C ASN A 325 -36.33 2.38 -23.62
N GLN A 326 -35.23 1.61 -23.77
CA GLN A 326 -34.66 1.29 -25.08
C GLN A 326 -35.56 0.35 -25.92
N PRO A 327 -35.91 0.69 -27.18
CA PRO A 327 -36.91 -0.04 -27.98
C PRO A 327 -36.67 -1.54 -28.18
N ASN A 328 -35.42 -1.98 -28.13
CA ASN A 328 -35.02 -3.37 -28.41
C ASN A 328 -34.63 -4.17 -27.15
N VAL A 329 -34.77 -3.60 -25.95
CA VAL A 329 -34.33 -4.22 -24.68
C VAL A 329 -35.44 -4.22 -23.63
N GLY A 330 -36.30 -3.19 -23.62
CA GLY A 330 -37.30 -2.98 -22.56
C GLY A 330 -36.68 -2.40 -21.28
N ASP A 331 -37.51 -2.25 -20.24
CA ASP A 331 -37.02 -1.99 -18.88
C ASP A 331 -36.25 -3.23 -18.35
N PRO A 332 -35.13 -3.07 -17.62
CA PRO A 332 -34.64 -1.81 -17.03
C PRO A 332 -33.33 -1.26 -17.66
N GLY A 333 -33.05 0.00 -17.40
CA GLY A 333 -31.77 0.68 -17.65
C GLY A 333 -30.72 0.47 -16.55
N GLY A 334 -29.56 1.11 -16.74
CA GLY A 334 -28.40 1.04 -15.85
C GLY A 334 -28.14 2.31 -15.06
N ILE A 335 -27.63 2.16 -13.83
CA ILE A 335 -27.52 3.27 -12.86
C ILE A 335 -26.56 4.36 -13.30
N ASN A 336 -25.45 3.99 -13.95
CA ASN A 336 -24.39 4.91 -14.38
C ASN A 336 -24.84 5.82 -15.54
N TRP A 337 -26.07 5.63 -16.05
CA TRP A 337 -26.71 6.60 -16.94
C TRP A 337 -27.25 7.82 -16.17
N LEU A 338 -27.62 7.66 -14.90
CA LEU A 338 -28.06 8.76 -14.04
C LEU A 338 -26.91 9.59 -13.48
N ASP A 339 -25.67 9.10 -13.45
CA ASP A 339 -24.51 9.88 -13.00
C ASP A 339 -24.47 11.26 -13.67
N GLN A 340 -24.32 12.32 -12.86
CA GLN A 340 -24.26 13.71 -13.29
C GLN A 340 -25.50 14.25 -14.04
N GLN A 341 -26.63 13.53 -14.09
CA GLN A 341 -27.82 13.97 -14.82
C GLN A 341 -28.63 15.04 -14.09
N CYS A 342 -29.26 15.90 -14.90
CA CYS A 342 -30.37 16.76 -14.52
C CYS A 342 -31.64 16.26 -15.22
N LEU A 343 -32.70 15.96 -14.46
CA LEU A 343 -34.05 15.73 -14.99
C LEU A 343 -34.95 16.91 -14.59
N GLY A 344 -35.86 17.29 -15.47
CA GLY A 344 -36.82 18.35 -15.19
C GLY A 344 -38.18 18.07 -15.79
N TYR A 345 -39.23 18.25 -15.00
CA TYR A 345 -40.61 18.01 -15.39
C TYR A 345 -41.47 19.27 -15.21
N GLN A 346 -42.66 19.26 -15.82
CA GLN A 346 -43.70 20.27 -15.66
C GLN A 346 -44.98 19.57 -15.22
N VAL A 347 -45.07 19.20 -13.94
CA VAL A 347 -46.19 18.39 -13.41
C VAL A 347 -47.41 19.22 -13.03
N ARG A 348 -47.36 20.56 -13.11
CA ARG A 348 -48.57 21.40 -12.94
C ARG A 348 -49.65 21.01 -13.94
N GLY A 349 -50.91 21.05 -13.50
CA GLY A 349 -52.04 21.00 -14.43
C GLY A 349 -52.06 22.22 -15.35
N SER A 350 -52.58 22.07 -16.56
CA SER A 350 -52.67 23.17 -17.52
C SER A 350 -53.59 24.30 -17.02
N SER A 351 -53.17 25.55 -17.23
CA SER A 351 -53.97 26.74 -16.95
C SER A 351 -55.19 26.90 -17.88
N THR A 352 -55.27 26.12 -18.97
CA THR A 352 -56.43 26.08 -19.88
C THR A 352 -57.36 24.90 -19.60
N GLY A 353 -57.06 24.05 -18.61
CA GLY A 353 -57.84 22.85 -18.31
C GLY A 353 -57.58 21.65 -19.22
N SER A 354 -56.59 21.72 -20.12
CA SER A 354 -56.13 20.54 -20.87
C SER A 354 -55.45 19.52 -19.93
N SER A 355 -55.73 18.23 -20.12
CA SER A 355 -55.06 17.14 -19.40
C SER A 355 -53.64 16.85 -19.90
N ASN A 356 -53.32 17.29 -21.12
CA ASN A 356 -52.03 17.04 -21.77
C ASN A 356 -50.90 17.91 -21.20
N ILE A 357 -49.75 17.29 -20.93
CA ILE A 357 -48.51 17.88 -20.41
C ILE A 357 -47.43 17.80 -21.52
N PRO A 358 -46.59 18.83 -21.72
CA PRO A 358 -45.61 18.85 -22.82
C PRO A 358 -44.39 17.94 -22.56
N PRO A 359 -43.66 17.50 -23.60
CA PRO A 359 -42.55 16.55 -23.46
C PRO A 359 -41.43 17.01 -22.53
N ALA A 360 -40.86 16.07 -21.79
CA ALA A 360 -39.67 16.26 -20.96
C ALA A 360 -38.38 15.84 -21.69
N VAL A 361 -37.21 16.26 -21.18
CA VAL A 361 -35.88 15.88 -21.68
C VAL A 361 -34.94 15.46 -20.54
N ALA A 362 -34.04 14.53 -20.85
CA ALA A 362 -32.88 14.10 -20.06
C ALA A 362 -31.60 14.21 -20.90
N GLY A 363 -30.42 14.22 -20.26
CA GLY A 363 -29.13 14.35 -20.95
C GLY A 363 -28.62 15.79 -21.13
N LEU A 364 -29.38 16.81 -20.70
CA LEU A 364 -28.93 18.20 -20.80
C LEU A 364 -27.75 18.46 -19.85
N PRO A 365 -26.68 19.14 -20.34
CA PRO A 365 -25.51 19.45 -19.53
C PRO A 365 -25.80 20.59 -18.54
N ALA A 366 -24.95 20.68 -17.51
CA ALA A 366 -25.03 21.65 -16.42
C ALA A 366 -25.27 23.09 -16.93
N GLY A 367 -26.29 23.77 -16.38
CA GLY A 367 -26.66 25.13 -16.78
C GLY A 367 -27.04 25.28 -18.26
N ASN A 368 -27.49 24.19 -18.89
CA ASN A 368 -27.70 24.06 -20.34
C ASN A 368 -26.52 24.59 -21.16
N THR A 369 -25.28 24.35 -20.70
CA THR A 369 -24.09 24.93 -21.34
C THR A 369 -22.97 23.90 -21.49
N ILE A 370 -22.33 23.86 -22.66
CA ILE A 370 -21.03 23.21 -22.86
C ILE A 370 -19.96 24.24 -23.23
N THR A 371 -18.72 23.96 -22.81
CA THR A 371 -17.53 24.67 -23.27
C THR A 371 -16.67 23.72 -24.10
N VAL A 372 -16.23 24.17 -25.27
CA VAL A 372 -15.49 23.38 -26.26
C VAL A 372 -14.24 24.15 -26.65
N ASN A 373 -13.05 23.60 -26.43
CA ASN A 373 -11.82 24.27 -26.88
C ASN A 373 -11.60 24.04 -28.39
N GLN A 374 -10.93 24.95 -29.09
CA GLN A 374 -10.61 24.74 -30.50
C GLN A 374 -9.75 23.46 -30.68
N GLY A 375 -10.20 22.55 -31.55
CA GLY A 375 -9.64 21.20 -31.72
C GLY A 375 -10.29 20.10 -30.86
N GLN A 376 -11.12 20.45 -29.88
CA GLN A 376 -11.86 19.50 -29.04
C GLN A 376 -13.21 19.15 -29.68
N THR A 377 -13.60 17.87 -29.64
CA THR A 377 -14.95 17.39 -29.95
C THR A 377 -15.71 17.10 -28.66
N VAL A 378 -16.99 17.47 -28.60
CA VAL A 378 -17.91 17.18 -27.49
C VAL A 378 -19.21 16.60 -28.06
N THR A 379 -19.71 15.53 -27.42
CA THR A 379 -20.96 14.86 -27.78
C THR A 379 -21.91 14.90 -26.58
N VAL A 380 -23.18 15.23 -26.82
CA VAL A 380 -24.25 15.33 -25.83
C VAL A 380 -25.40 14.43 -26.26
N PRO A 381 -25.62 13.28 -25.59
CA PRO A 381 -26.77 12.41 -25.84
C PRO A 381 -28.00 12.92 -25.05
N LEU A 382 -29.10 13.19 -25.73
CA LEU A 382 -30.38 13.59 -25.15
C LEU A 382 -31.42 12.49 -25.31
N GLN A 383 -32.36 12.41 -24.36
CA GLN A 383 -33.55 11.54 -24.44
C GLN A 383 -34.79 12.38 -24.12
N PHE A 384 -35.83 12.28 -24.95
CA PHE A 384 -37.10 12.98 -24.75
C PHE A 384 -38.20 11.96 -24.44
N SER A 385 -39.24 12.37 -23.72
CA SER A 385 -40.33 11.46 -23.32
C SER A 385 -41.68 12.18 -23.25
N GLY A 386 -42.73 11.49 -23.70
CA GLY A 386 -44.12 11.91 -23.55
C GLY A 386 -44.62 11.61 -22.13
N PRO A 387 -45.29 12.55 -21.43
CA PRO A 387 -45.71 12.39 -20.04
C PRO A 387 -47.08 11.72 -19.83
N GLU A 388 -47.69 11.14 -20.89
CA GLU A 388 -48.92 10.33 -20.78
C GLU A 388 -48.83 9.01 -21.57
N THR A 389 -49.64 8.03 -21.13
CA THR A 389 -49.69 6.68 -21.69
C THR A 389 -50.03 6.66 -23.19
N ASN A 390 -49.23 5.92 -23.97
CA ASN A 390 -49.35 5.73 -25.43
C ASN A 390 -49.06 6.99 -26.30
N GLN A 391 -48.45 8.03 -25.75
CA GLN A 391 -47.99 9.16 -26.56
C GLN A 391 -46.78 8.83 -27.46
N THR A 392 -46.60 9.64 -28.50
CA THR A 392 -45.39 9.71 -29.33
C THR A 392 -44.84 11.13 -29.35
N VAL A 393 -43.52 11.26 -29.32
CA VAL A 393 -42.82 12.55 -29.38
C VAL A 393 -42.03 12.68 -30.69
N ASP A 394 -42.20 13.80 -31.37
CA ASP A 394 -41.35 14.23 -32.49
C ASP A 394 -40.39 15.33 -32.04
N VAL A 395 -39.10 15.12 -32.32
CA VAL A 395 -38.00 16.01 -31.94
C VAL A 395 -37.35 16.59 -33.19
N SER A 396 -37.22 17.91 -33.24
CA SER A 396 -36.48 18.64 -34.27
C SER A 396 -35.37 19.50 -33.66
N THR A 397 -34.32 19.80 -34.44
CA THR A 397 -33.12 20.48 -33.93
C THR A 397 -32.73 21.67 -34.81
N ALA A 398 -32.59 22.84 -34.19
CA ALA A 398 -32.10 24.05 -34.84
C ALA A 398 -30.65 24.31 -34.42
N LEU A 399 -29.70 23.90 -35.26
CA LEU A 399 -28.26 24.17 -35.08
C LEU A 399 -27.89 25.66 -35.33
N ARG A 400 -28.81 26.48 -35.83
CA ARG A 400 -28.65 27.93 -36.10
C ARG A 400 -27.41 28.34 -36.91
N GLY A 401 -26.87 27.43 -37.73
CA GLY A 401 -25.67 27.67 -38.55
C GLY A 401 -24.34 27.32 -37.87
N LEU A 402 -24.36 26.72 -36.67
CA LEU A 402 -23.17 26.26 -35.95
C LEU A 402 -22.34 25.29 -36.82
N CYS A 403 -21.16 25.74 -37.28
CA CYS A 403 -20.29 24.92 -38.11
C CYS A 403 -19.71 23.74 -37.30
N ASN A 404 -19.28 22.68 -38.00
CA ASN A 404 -18.67 21.48 -37.40
C ASN A 404 -19.50 20.85 -36.27
N ALA A 405 -20.83 20.94 -36.38
CA ALA A 405 -21.78 20.35 -35.46
C ALA A 405 -22.85 19.54 -36.21
N SER A 406 -23.41 18.54 -35.54
CA SER A 406 -24.48 17.68 -36.04
C SER A 406 -25.43 17.28 -34.90
N ALA A 407 -26.67 16.97 -35.26
CA ALA A 407 -27.64 16.35 -34.35
C ALA A 407 -28.40 15.25 -35.10
N THR A 408 -28.48 14.06 -34.50
CA THR A 408 -29.14 12.89 -35.11
C THR A 408 -30.13 12.30 -34.12
N THR A 409 -31.42 12.29 -34.48
CA THR A 409 -32.48 11.68 -33.66
C THR A 409 -32.77 10.24 -34.09
N THR A 410 -32.75 9.32 -33.13
CA THR A 410 -33.11 7.91 -33.26
C THR A 410 -34.47 7.68 -32.60
N GLY A 411 -35.37 6.96 -33.28
CA GLY A 411 -36.70 6.64 -32.75
C GLY A 411 -37.69 7.82 -32.74
N ASN A 412 -37.51 8.81 -33.62
CA ASN A 412 -38.41 9.96 -33.76
C ASN A 412 -39.84 9.52 -34.10
N GLY A 413 -40.85 10.19 -33.53
CA GLY A 413 -42.25 9.74 -33.62
C GLY A 413 -42.54 8.49 -32.78
N GLY A 414 -41.64 8.11 -31.85
CA GLY A 414 -41.82 7.05 -30.87
C GLY A 414 -42.10 7.59 -29.46
N THR A 415 -42.26 6.70 -28.48
CA THR A 415 -42.56 7.09 -27.07
C THR A 415 -41.38 7.81 -26.40
N ASN A 416 -40.14 7.44 -26.75
CA ASN A 416 -38.90 7.92 -26.11
C ASN A 416 -37.78 8.15 -27.14
N PRO A 417 -37.87 9.15 -28.05
CA PRO A 417 -36.82 9.44 -29.01
C PRO A 417 -35.53 9.94 -28.34
N THR A 418 -34.38 9.63 -28.95
CA THR A 418 -33.06 10.05 -28.45
C THR A 418 -32.29 10.84 -29.50
N THR A 419 -31.69 11.97 -29.11
CA THR A 419 -30.94 12.84 -30.03
C THR A 419 -29.49 12.94 -29.59
N THR A 420 -28.57 12.47 -30.43
CA THR A 420 -27.13 12.65 -30.22
C THR A 420 -26.70 13.95 -30.91
N PHE A 421 -26.38 14.98 -30.13
CA PHE A 421 -25.72 16.19 -30.61
C PHE A 421 -24.20 16.03 -30.51
N THR A 422 -23.45 16.57 -31.48
CA THR A 422 -21.97 16.61 -31.45
C THR A 422 -21.48 17.92 -32.05
N VAL A 423 -20.40 18.48 -31.51
CA VAL A 423 -19.72 19.67 -32.03
C VAL A 423 -18.21 19.58 -31.84
N THR A 424 -17.46 20.03 -32.85
CA THR A 424 -16.00 20.21 -32.78
C THR A 424 -15.65 21.69 -32.79
N GLY A 425 -14.88 22.14 -31.80
CA GLY A 425 -14.39 23.52 -31.70
C GLY A 425 -13.44 23.84 -32.84
N SER A 426 -13.67 24.96 -33.54
CA SER A 426 -13.01 25.31 -34.79
C SER A 426 -13.06 26.83 -35.02
N PRO A 427 -12.26 27.41 -35.94
CA PRO A 427 -12.27 28.86 -36.17
C PRO A 427 -13.63 29.46 -36.53
N CYS A 428 -14.52 28.69 -37.18
CA CYS A 428 -15.83 29.16 -37.62
C CYS A 428 -16.95 29.09 -36.55
N ASN A 429 -16.69 28.56 -35.36
CA ASN A 429 -17.68 28.51 -34.27
C ASN A 429 -17.21 29.12 -32.94
N VAL A 430 -16.02 29.76 -32.89
CA VAL A 430 -15.49 30.49 -31.73
C VAL A 430 -16.51 31.52 -31.21
N GLY A 431 -16.73 31.56 -29.90
CA GLY A 431 -17.71 32.42 -29.24
C GLY A 431 -18.89 31.65 -28.64
N THR A 432 -19.95 32.36 -28.28
CA THR A 432 -21.16 31.77 -27.67
C THR A 432 -22.23 31.54 -28.73
N ASN A 433 -22.65 30.29 -28.88
CA ASN A 433 -23.68 29.84 -29.82
C ASN A 433 -24.86 29.22 -29.06
N VAL A 434 -26.02 29.06 -29.70
CA VAL A 434 -27.19 28.37 -29.11
C VAL A 434 -27.75 27.35 -30.09
N VAL A 435 -28.01 26.14 -29.60
CA VAL A 435 -28.68 25.04 -30.32
C VAL A 435 -30.01 24.76 -29.64
N SER A 436 -31.11 24.80 -30.41
CA SER A 436 -32.46 24.59 -29.88
C SER A 436 -32.98 23.20 -30.23
N PHE A 437 -33.43 22.44 -29.24
CA PHE A 437 -34.14 21.17 -29.41
C PHE A 437 -35.63 21.41 -29.15
N ILE A 438 -36.50 21.07 -30.10
CA ILE A 438 -37.95 21.28 -30.02
C ILE A 438 -38.61 19.91 -30.01
N ALA A 439 -39.38 19.62 -28.96
CA ALA A 439 -40.09 18.35 -28.79
C ALA A 439 -41.61 18.62 -28.74
N LEU A 440 -42.37 17.84 -29.51
CA LEU A 440 -43.83 17.95 -29.68
C LEU A 440 -44.47 16.58 -29.40
N ASP A 441 -45.48 16.52 -28.53
CA ASP A 441 -46.28 15.30 -28.33
C ASP A 441 -47.45 15.17 -29.34
N ASN A 442 -48.19 14.07 -29.25
CA ASN A 442 -49.43 13.82 -30.01
C ASN A 442 -50.70 13.83 -29.14
N GLY A 443 -50.65 14.46 -27.95
CA GLY A 443 -51.69 14.39 -26.94
C GLY A 443 -52.98 15.14 -27.29
N LEU A 444 -54.05 14.81 -26.57
CA LEU A 444 -55.38 15.41 -26.72
C LEU A 444 -55.78 16.17 -25.44
N PRO A 445 -56.54 17.28 -25.53
CA PRO A 445 -57.26 17.78 -26.71
C PRO A 445 -56.41 18.58 -27.72
N ALA A 446 -55.14 18.88 -27.42
CA ALA A 446 -54.22 19.51 -28.35
C ALA A 446 -52.77 19.10 -28.04
N PRO A 447 -51.92 18.87 -29.06
CA PRO A 447 -50.48 18.67 -28.90
C PRO A 447 -49.81 19.77 -28.09
N ALA A 448 -48.89 19.41 -27.21
CA ALA A 448 -48.08 20.36 -26.45
C ALA A 448 -46.59 20.27 -26.84
N GLN A 449 -45.87 21.38 -26.67
CA GLN A 449 -44.52 21.56 -27.20
C GLN A 449 -43.59 22.15 -26.16
N THR A 450 -42.41 21.55 -25.99
CA THR A 450 -41.30 22.13 -25.22
C THR A 450 -40.17 22.54 -26.16
N THR A 451 -39.43 23.59 -25.80
CA THR A 451 -38.16 23.95 -26.45
C THR A 451 -37.06 24.03 -25.40
N PHE A 452 -35.93 23.43 -25.71
CA PHE A 452 -34.77 23.32 -24.84
C PHE A 452 -33.56 23.91 -25.56
N ASP A 453 -33.06 25.05 -25.09
CA ASP A 453 -31.85 25.67 -25.63
C ASP A 453 -30.60 25.15 -24.91
N LEU A 454 -29.57 24.82 -25.69
CA LEU A 454 -28.22 24.45 -25.27
C LEU A 454 -27.24 25.51 -25.75
N THR A 455 -26.55 26.15 -24.80
CA THR A 455 -25.47 27.11 -25.06
C THR A 455 -24.17 26.36 -25.37
N VAL A 456 -23.48 26.75 -26.44
CA VAL A 456 -22.20 26.17 -26.87
C VAL A 456 -21.16 27.28 -26.93
N VAL A 457 -20.30 27.35 -25.90
CA VAL A 457 -19.18 28.29 -25.82
C VAL A 457 -17.95 27.63 -26.42
N VAL A 458 -17.41 28.19 -27.50
CA VAL A 458 -16.18 27.69 -28.14
C VAL A 458 -15.01 28.63 -27.87
N ASN A 459 -13.98 28.13 -27.19
CA ASN A 459 -12.79 28.91 -26.86
C ASN A 459 -11.77 28.93 -28.02
N PRO A 460 -11.08 30.07 -28.26
CA PRO A 460 -9.94 30.12 -29.17
C PRO A 460 -8.74 29.31 -28.62
N PRO A 461 -7.77 28.92 -29.46
CA PRO A 461 -6.60 28.17 -29.02
C PRO A 461 -5.67 29.07 -28.18
N VAL A 462 -5.21 28.56 -27.04
CA VAL A 462 -4.26 29.28 -26.16
C VAL A 462 -2.84 29.00 -26.62
N THR A 463 -2.26 29.95 -27.36
CA THR A 463 -0.86 29.92 -27.78
C THR A 463 0.09 30.16 -26.60
N ASN A 464 -0.21 31.15 -25.76
CA ASN A 464 0.52 31.46 -24.52
C ASN A 464 -0.43 31.38 -23.31
N GLY A 465 -0.21 30.41 -22.42
CA GLY A 465 -0.96 30.25 -21.17
C GLY A 465 -0.34 31.10 -20.07
N THR A 466 -0.92 32.25 -19.75
CA THR A 466 -0.44 33.10 -18.66
C THR A 466 -1.23 32.83 -17.38
N TRP A 467 -0.53 32.60 -16.28
CA TRP A 467 -1.14 32.42 -14.97
C TRP A 467 -1.65 33.76 -14.41
N THR A 468 -2.88 33.77 -13.92
CA THR A 468 -3.57 34.94 -13.34
C THR A 468 -3.72 34.82 -11.82
N GLY A 469 -3.78 33.61 -11.27
CA GLY A 469 -4.00 33.36 -9.84
C GLY A 469 -5.34 33.90 -9.30
N ALA A 470 -6.32 34.11 -10.18
CA ALA A 470 -7.55 34.84 -9.84
C ALA A 470 -8.48 34.07 -8.87
N VAL A 471 -8.48 32.74 -8.90
CA VAL A 471 -9.39 31.89 -8.13
C VAL A 471 -8.68 31.24 -6.93
N SER A 472 -7.58 30.53 -7.17
CA SER A 472 -6.88 29.71 -6.19
C SER A 472 -5.36 29.69 -6.45
N THR A 473 -4.60 28.91 -5.67
CA THR A 473 -3.20 28.58 -5.98
C THR A 473 -3.06 27.34 -6.86
N ASP A 474 -4.13 26.58 -7.11
CA ASP A 474 -4.04 25.28 -7.77
C ASP A 474 -3.83 25.40 -9.29
N TRP A 475 -2.79 24.74 -9.80
CA TRP A 475 -2.47 24.67 -11.24
C TRP A 475 -3.64 24.10 -12.06
N ALA A 476 -4.39 23.12 -11.54
CA ALA A 476 -5.49 22.45 -12.22
C ALA A 476 -6.82 23.23 -12.23
N THR A 477 -6.90 24.36 -11.53
CA THR A 477 -8.06 25.24 -11.54
C THR A 477 -8.02 26.14 -12.79
N ALA A 478 -8.86 25.86 -13.78
CA ALA A 478 -8.83 26.53 -15.08
C ALA A 478 -8.99 28.07 -15.00
N GLY A 479 -9.75 28.58 -14.03
CA GLY A 479 -9.91 30.02 -13.78
C GLY A 479 -8.68 30.76 -13.27
N ASN A 480 -7.56 30.07 -13.01
CA ASN A 480 -6.26 30.70 -12.75
C ASN A 480 -5.44 30.97 -14.01
N TRP A 481 -6.00 30.74 -15.20
CA TRP A 481 -5.32 30.88 -16.47
C TRP A 481 -6.04 31.84 -17.40
N THR A 482 -5.29 32.52 -18.27
CA THR A 482 -5.85 33.30 -19.38
C THR A 482 -6.84 32.47 -20.19
N ASN A 483 -7.99 33.08 -20.51
CA ASN A 483 -9.12 32.46 -21.23
C ASN A 483 -9.82 31.30 -20.49
N ASN A 484 -9.54 31.07 -19.20
CA ASN A 484 -10.10 29.97 -18.40
C ASN A 484 -9.80 28.56 -18.98
N VAL A 485 -8.63 28.37 -19.59
CA VAL A 485 -8.20 27.10 -20.19
C VAL A 485 -6.88 26.64 -19.58
N LEU A 486 -6.79 25.36 -19.21
CA LEU A 486 -5.57 24.76 -18.68
C LEU A 486 -4.49 24.62 -19.76
N PRO A 487 -3.22 24.94 -19.48
CA PRO A 487 -2.11 24.62 -20.36
C PRO A 487 -1.99 23.11 -20.63
N THR A 488 -1.52 22.78 -21.82
CA THR A 488 -1.21 21.40 -22.23
C THR A 488 0.21 21.33 -22.77
N GLY A 489 0.69 20.13 -23.14
CA GLY A 489 2.02 19.91 -23.72
C GLY A 489 2.34 20.66 -25.03
N THR A 490 1.40 21.45 -25.57
CA THR A 490 1.58 22.35 -26.73
C THR A 490 1.41 23.84 -26.39
N THR A 491 1.25 24.21 -25.12
CA THR A 491 1.02 25.59 -24.66
C THR A 491 2.27 26.12 -23.96
N ASP A 492 2.83 27.23 -24.44
CA ASP A 492 3.92 27.91 -23.72
C ASP A 492 3.36 28.63 -22.49
N VAL A 493 3.94 28.38 -21.31
CA VAL A 493 3.44 28.88 -20.03
C VAL A 493 4.26 30.05 -19.51
N VAL A 494 3.56 31.09 -19.03
CA VAL A 494 4.17 32.23 -18.33
C VAL A 494 3.56 32.37 -16.93
N ILE A 495 4.40 32.38 -15.91
CA ILE A 495 4.04 32.72 -14.52
C ILE A 495 4.55 34.14 -14.23
N PRO A 496 3.70 35.18 -14.29
CA PRO A 496 4.09 36.56 -14.06
C PRO A 496 4.19 36.91 -12.57
N ALA A 497 4.90 37.99 -12.24
CA ALA A 497 4.93 38.55 -10.90
C ALA A 497 3.67 39.41 -10.62
N GLY A 498 3.40 39.69 -9.35
CA GLY A 498 2.31 40.61 -8.94
C GLY A 498 0.88 40.04 -9.01
N VAL A 499 0.71 38.77 -9.39
CA VAL A 499 -0.60 38.09 -9.32
C VAL A 499 -1.05 37.85 -7.87
N PRO A 500 -2.36 37.78 -7.58
CA PRO A 500 -2.87 37.63 -6.20
C PRO A 500 -2.50 36.31 -5.51
N ARG A 501 -2.20 35.27 -6.30
CA ARG A 501 -1.87 33.92 -5.84
C ARG A 501 -0.83 33.32 -6.77
N MET A 502 0.23 32.71 -6.22
CA MET A 502 1.25 32.00 -7.01
C MET A 502 0.88 30.51 -7.16
N PRO A 503 1.25 29.85 -8.27
CA PRO A 503 0.87 28.47 -8.55
C PRO A 503 1.55 27.43 -7.64
N LEU A 504 0.73 26.48 -7.20
CA LEU A 504 1.09 25.21 -6.60
C LEU A 504 0.56 24.09 -7.50
N LEU A 505 1.47 23.23 -7.96
CA LEU A 505 1.17 22.08 -8.82
C LEU A 505 1.27 20.80 -7.97
N SER A 506 0.12 20.22 -7.62
CA SER A 506 0.01 19.02 -6.76
C SER A 506 -0.42 17.74 -7.49
N SER A 507 -0.71 17.83 -8.79
CA SER A 507 -1.08 16.71 -9.68
C SER A 507 -0.17 16.67 -10.92
N SER A 508 -0.38 15.73 -11.83
CA SER A 508 0.29 15.79 -13.15
C SER A 508 -0.26 16.94 -13.99
N ALA A 509 0.63 17.67 -14.66
CA ALA A 509 0.30 18.71 -15.65
C ALA A 509 1.38 18.77 -16.75
N ALA A 510 1.08 19.42 -17.87
CA ALA A 510 2.01 19.56 -19.00
C ALA A 510 2.02 20.97 -19.59
N ALA A 511 3.17 21.38 -20.12
CA ALA A 511 3.37 22.61 -20.90
C ALA A 511 4.32 22.33 -22.08
N ALA A 512 4.37 23.24 -23.05
CA ALA A 512 5.47 23.29 -24.01
C ALA A 512 6.72 23.84 -23.29
N GLY A 513 7.01 25.14 -23.39
CA GLY A 513 7.95 25.84 -22.53
C GLY A 513 7.32 26.34 -21.22
N LEU A 514 8.19 26.75 -20.29
CA LEU A 514 7.82 27.43 -19.04
C LEU A 514 8.73 28.65 -18.83
N THR A 515 8.12 29.82 -18.60
CA THR A 515 8.81 31.01 -18.10
C THR A 515 8.26 31.40 -16.73
N VAL A 516 9.12 31.42 -15.71
CA VAL A 516 8.80 32.02 -14.39
C VAL A 516 9.46 33.40 -14.34
N ALA A 517 8.66 34.45 -14.23
CA ALA A 517 9.14 35.83 -14.25
C ALA A 517 9.90 36.20 -12.97
N SER A 518 10.71 37.27 -13.01
CA SER A 518 11.37 37.77 -11.81
C SER A 518 10.35 38.37 -10.85
N GLY A 519 10.43 37.97 -9.57
CA GLY A 519 9.39 38.25 -8.56
C GLY A 519 8.18 37.30 -8.59
N ALA A 520 8.16 36.29 -9.48
CA ALA A 520 7.16 35.22 -9.48
C ALA A 520 7.71 33.95 -8.80
N SER A 521 6.81 33.02 -8.44
CA SER A 521 7.18 31.70 -7.96
C SER A 521 6.28 30.59 -8.48
N LEU A 522 6.81 29.36 -8.52
CA LEU A 522 6.07 28.13 -8.81
C LEU A 522 6.54 27.04 -7.84
N SER A 523 5.59 26.40 -7.16
CA SER A 523 5.84 25.26 -6.28
C SER A 523 5.34 23.96 -6.91
N ILE A 524 6.21 22.96 -7.03
CA ILE A 524 5.86 21.59 -7.44
C ILE A 524 5.69 20.75 -6.18
N GLY A 525 4.44 20.56 -5.73
CA GLY A 525 4.10 19.83 -4.51
C GLY A 525 4.41 18.33 -4.58
N SER A 526 4.45 17.66 -3.42
CA SER A 526 4.62 16.21 -3.35
C SER A 526 3.50 15.48 -4.09
N GLY A 527 3.84 14.67 -5.10
CA GLY A 527 2.89 14.03 -6.02
C GLY A 527 2.63 14.82 -7.30
N GLY A 528 2.96 16.11 -7.33
CA GLY A 528 2.92 16.92 -8.54
C GLY A 528 4.01 16.51 -9.53
N THR A 529 3.66 16.48 -10.82
CA THR A 529 4.61 16.23 -11.92
C THR A 529 4.36 17.22 -13.04
N LEU A 530 5.35 18.07 -13.35
CA LEU A 530 5.30 18.96 -14.51
C LEU A 530 6.08 18.35 -15.67
N THR A 531 5.37 17.99 -16.74
CA THR A 531 5.97 17.58 -18.01
C THR A 531 6.19 18.81 -18.90
N LEU A 532 7.44 19.12 -19.25
CA LEU A 532 7.75 20.13 -20.25
C LEU A 532 8.17 19.47 -21.56
N ASN A 533 7.63 19.94 -22.68
CA ASN A 533 8.05 19.50 -24.01
C ASN A 533 9.06 20.48 -24.68
N GLY A 534 9.27 21.65 -24.09
CA GLY A 534 10.17 22.71 -24.55
C GLY A 534 11.06 23.27 -23.43
N ASN A 535 11.56 24.50 -23.61
CA ASN A 535 12.57 25.08 -22.72
C ASN A 535 11.99 25.66 -21.42
N LEU A 536 12.80 25.66 -20.36
CA LEU A 536 12.48 26.25 -19.05
C LEU A 536 13.36 27.48 -18.82
N THR A 537 12.73 28.63 -18.60
CA THR A 537 13.39 29.89 -18.22
C THR A 537 12.93 30.32 -16.82
N ASN A 538 13.77 30.18 -15.81
CA ASN A 538 13.48 30.66 -14.46
C ASN A 538 14.22 31.96 -14.15
N ASN A 539 13.46 33.03 -13.93
CA ASN A 539 13.95 34.31 -13.41
C ASN A 539 13.41 34.63 -12.00
N GLY A 540 12.56 33.74 -11.46
CA GLY A 540 11.96 33.83 -10.12
C GLY A 540 12.32 32.61 -9.29
N THR A 541 11.37 32.11 -8.48
CA THR A 541 11.59 30.93 -7.62
C THR A 541 10.86 29.70 -8.14
N LEU A 542 11.59 28.67 -8.54
CA LEU A 542 11.03 27.35 -8.88
C LEU A 542 11.58 26.29 -7.91
N SER A 543 10.68 25.66 -7.14
CA SER A 543 11.09 24.66 -6.14
C SER A 543 9.99 23.65 -5.80
N GLY A 544 10.33 22.59 -5.05
CA GLY A 544 9.34 21.73 -4.40
C GLY A 544 9.68 20.24 -4.33
N ALA A 545 8.76 19.47 -3.74
CA ALA A 545 8.92 18.04 -3.43
C ALA A 545 8.45 17.07 -4.54
N GLY A 546 7.84 17.58 -5.62
CA GLY A 546 7.39 16.78 -6.75
C GLY A 546 8.48 16.54 -7.80
N THR A 547 8.05 16.45 -9.08
CA THR A 547 8.89 16.06 -10.22
C THR A 547 8.83 17.07 -11.35
N LEU A 548 9.99 17.43 -11.92
CA LEU A 548 10.09 17.99 -13.27
C LEU A 548 10.47 16.87 -14.25
N LEU A 549 9.70 16.71 -15.32
CA LEU A 549 9.95 15.75 -16.40
C LEU A 549 10.19 16.50 -17.71
N THR A 550 11.33 16.26 -18.37
CA THR A 550 11.51 16.67 -19.78
C THR A 550 10.95 15.57 -20.70
N GLY A 551 10.02 15.92 -21.58
CA GLY A 551 9.24 14.99 -22.42
C GLY A 551 9.28 15.31 -23.92
N GLY A 552 10.02 16.34 -24.32
CA GLY A 552 10.14 16.79 -25.71
C GLY A 552 10.88 15.81 -26.62
N SER A 553 10.60 15.90 -27.91
CA SER A 553 11.27 15.13 -28.98
C SER A 553 12.64 15.69 -29.39
N SER A 554 13.06 16.80 -28.79
CA SER A 554 14.35 17.49 -29.03
C SER A 554 14.98 17.87 -27.70
N ALA A 555 16.31 18.01 -27.66
CA ALA A 555 17.04 18.33 -26.43
C ALA A 555 16.54 19.65 -25.82
N GLN A 556 16.07 19.59 -24.57
CA GLN A 556 15.53 20.75 -23.87
C GLN A 556 16.64 21.48 -23.10
N SER A 557 16.40 22.75 -22.77
CA SER A 557 17.31 23.54 -21.94
C SER A 557 16.60 24.14 -20.72
N VAL A 558 17.37 24.27 -19.65
CA VAL A 558 17.01 24.96 -18.40
C VAL A 558 17.93 26.17 -18.25
N GLY A 559 17.36 27.37 -18.17
CA GLY A 559 18.10 28.63 -18.12
C GLY A 559 17.33 29.73 -17.39
N GLY A 560 17.73 30.98 -17.61
CA GLY A 560 17.23 32.15 -16.90
C GLY A 560 18.21 32.64 -15.82
N SER A 561 17.84 33.71 -15.12
CA SER A 561 18.69 34.37 -14.11
C SER A 561 18.67 33.74 -12.72
N SER A 562 17.80 32.74 -12.48
CA SER A 562 17.60 32.13 -11.15
C SER A 562 17.63 30.61 -11.22
N GLY A 563 18.37 29.99 -10.30
CA GLY A 563 18.40 28.53 -10.15
C GLY A 563 17.09 27.94 -9.63
N LEU A 564 16.97 26.61 -9.69
CA LEU A 564 15.80 25.84 -9.24
C LEU A 564 16.20 24.70 -8.30
N SER A 565 15.32 24.35 -7.36
CA SER A 565 15.58 23.35 -6.31
C SER A 565 14.42 22.36 -6.15
N LEU A 566 14.56 21.17 -6.74
CA LEU A 566 13.50 20.17 -6.82
C LEU A 566 13.91 18.86 -6.13
N ALA A 567 12.97 18.13 -5.56
CA ALA A 567 13.25 16.77 -5.09
C ALA A 567 13.60 15.84 -6.25
N ASN A 568 12.76 15.79 -7.30
CA ASN A 568 12.91 14.83 -8.39
C ASN A 568 13.02 15.53 -9.74
N VAL A 569 13.94 15.07 -10.58
CA VAL A 569 14.07 15.47 -11.99
C VAL A 569 14.23 14.22 -12.85
N THR A 570 13.41 14.11 -13.89
CA THR A 570 13.49 13.03 -14.88
C THR A 570 13.82 13.63 -16.24
N VAL A 571 14.97 13.24 -16.79
CA VAL A 571 15.41 13.64 -18.13
C VAL A 571 14.86 12.65 -19.15
N GLY A 572 14.06 13.13 -20.11
CA GLY A 572 13.56 12.36 -21.24
C GLY A 572 14.64 11.98 -22.25
N ALA A 573 14.31 11.09 -23.18
CA ALA A 573 15.27 10.48 -24.11
C ALA A 573 16.06 11.49 -24.97
N ALA A 574 15.48 12.65 -25.30
CA ALA A 574 16.14 13.69 -26.08
C ALA A 574 17.22 14.48 -25.30
N GLY A 575 17.28 14.34 -23.97
CA GLY A 575 18.30 14.97 -23.13
C GLY A 575 17.97 16.37 -22.62
N LEU A 576 18.87 16.91 -21.78
CA LEU A 576 18.74 18.19 -21.09
C LEU A 576 20.09 18.94 -21.03
N GLN A 577 20.08 20.23 -21.39
CA GLN A 577 21.19 21.17 -21.22
C GLN A 577 20.92 22.10 -20.04
N LEU A 578 21.85 22.21 -19.08
CA LEU A 578 21.75 23.17 -17.98
C LEU A 578 22.57 24.44 -18.26
N ASN A 579 21.88 25.55 -18.42
CA ASN A 579 22.42 26.91 -18.57
C ASN A 579 22.18 27.79 -17.33
N ALA A 580 21.49 27.26 -16.31
CA ALA A 580 21.30 27.87 -14.99
C ALA A 580 21.31 26.78 -13.89
N PRO A 581 21.60 27.12 -12.61
CA PRO A 581 21.76 26.14 -11.54
C PRO A 581 20.54 25.25 -11.28
N LEU A 582 20.76 23.95 -11.18
CA LEU A 582 19.76 22.95 -10.77
C LEU A 582 20.26 22.20 -9.54
N ALA A 583 19.54 22.35 -8.43
CA ALA A 583 19.71 21.53 -7.24
C ALA A 583 18.66 20.41 -7.21
N VAL A 584 19.11 19.16 -7.05
CA VAL A 584 18.27 17.97 -6.92
C VAL A 584 18.38 17.44 -5.49
N ALA A 585 17.27 17.34 -4.76
CA ALA A 585 17.26 16.95 -3.35
C ALA A 585 17.03 15.44 -3.10
N ARG A 586 16.59 14.68 -4.10
CA ARG A 586 16.24 13.26 -3.95
C ARG A 586 16.66 12.41 -5.14
N LEU A 587 16.10 12.63 -6.33
CA LEU A 587 16.32 11.73 -7.46
C LEU A 587 16.52 12.44 -8.79
N LEU A 588 17.63 12.14 -9.46
CA LEU A 588 17.85 12.43 -10.87
C LEU A 588 17.72 11.14 -11.68
N THR A 589 16.69 11.01 -12.51
CA THR A 589 16.50 9.87 -13.43
C THR A 589 16.88 10.28 -14.84
N LEU A 590 17.78 9.53 -15.48
CA LEU A 590 18.29 9.83 -16.82
C LEU A 590 17.81 8.77 -17.82
N ASN A 591 16.92 9.16 -18.74
CA ASN A 591 16.58 8.38 -19.94
C ASN A 591 17.28 8.92 -21.20
N GLY A 592 17.76 10.17 -21.13
CA GLY A 592 18.67 10.81 -22.07
C GLY A 592 19.79 11.54 -21.32
N ASN A 593 20.79 12.04 -22.03
CA ASN A 593 21.96 12.68 -21.43
C ASN A 593 21.62 14.04 -20.80
N LEU A 594 22.26 14.37 -19.69
CA LEU A 594 22.20 15.69 -19.05
C LEU A 594 23.57 16.38 -19.17
N ALA A 595 23.67 17.45 -19.94
CA ALA A 595 24.86 18.29 -20.01
C ALA A 595 24.83 19.32 -18.89
N SER A 596 25.68 19.13 -17.87
CA SER A 596 25.62 19.87 -16.61
C SER A 596 26.09 21.32 -16.73
N GLY A 597 27.10 21.60 -17.56
CA GLY A 597 27.69 22.93 -17.67
C GLY A 597 28.30 23.50 -16.37
N GLY A 598 28.47 22.68 -15.33
CA GLY A 598 28.83 23.12 -13.97
C GLY A 598 27.63 23.53 -13.09
N ASN A 599 26.40 23.39 -13.58
CA ASN A 599 25.18 23.88 -12.92
C ASN A 599 24.44 22.82 -12.07
N LEU A 600 24.76 21.52 -12.18
CA LEU A 600 24.08 20.48 -11.40
C LEU A 600 24.67 20.36 -9.99
N THR A 601 23.80 20.38 -8.97
CA THR A 601 24.11 19.98 -7.59
C THR A 601 23.19 18.86 -7.13
N LEU A 602 23.75 17.76 -6.63
CA LEU A 602 23.03 16.70 -5.93
C LEU A 602 23.14 16.95 -4.42
N LEU A 603 22.04 17.37 -3.78
CA LEU A 603 22.04 17.82 -2.39
C LEU A 603 22.11 16.65 -1.39
N SER A 604 22.56 16.95 -0.17
CA SER A 604 22.56 16.01 0.95
C SER A 604 22.38 16.75 2.27
N SER A 605 21.52 16.21 3.14
CA SER A 605 21.14 16.83 4.42
C SER A 605 20.72 15.77 5.45
N ALA A 606 20.30 16.22 6.64
CA ALA A 606 19.72 15.35 7.66
C ALA A 606 18.40 14.67 7.23
N THR A 607 17.72 15.15 6.18
CA THR A 607 16.48 14.54 5.65
C THR A 607 16.71 13.66 4.42
N GLY A 608 17.97 13.36 4.09
CA GLY A 608 18.35 12.41 3.06
C GLY A 608 19.38 12.92 2.05
N THR A 609 19.80 12.02 1.16
CA THR A 609 20.80 12.29 0.12
C THR A 609 20.24 12.04 -1.28
N ALA A 610 20.58 12.91 -2.23
CA ALA A 610 20.20 12.76 -3.63
C ALA A 610 21.03 11.68 -4.35
N MET A 611 20.42 10.97 -5.30
CA MET A 611 21.12 9.98 -6.14
C MET A 611 20.70 10.03 -7.61
N VAL A 612 21.53 9.45 -8.47
CA VAL A 612 21.29 9.35 -9.92
C VAL A 612 20.97 7.91 -10.33
N ILE A 613 19.93 7.75 -11.14
CA ILE A 613 19.62 6.52 -11.88
C ILE A 613 19.92 6.77 -13.37
N ASN A 614 20.72 5.89 -13.97
CA ASN A 614 21.10 5.92 -15.38
C ASN A 614 20.40 4.78 -16.12
N ASN A 615 19.48 5.09 -17.03
CA ASN A 615 18.81 4.09 -17.85
C ASN A 615 19.59 3.89 -19.17
N GLY A 616 20.04 2.66 -19.43
CA GLY A 616 20.87 2.35 -20.59
C GLY A 616 22.21 3.09 -20.57
N THR A 617 22.51 3.84 -21.64
CA THR A 617 23.75 4.61 -21.80
C THR A 617 23.64 6.06 -21.32
N ALA A 618 22.46 6.52 -20.88
CA ALA A 618 22.22 7.90 -20.49
C ALA A 618 23.12 8.33 -19.31
N ALA A 619 23.76 9.51 -19.39
CA ALA A 619 24.74 9.99 -18.43
C ALA A 619 24.70 11.51 -18.20
N VAL A 620 25.32 11.96 -17.10
CA VAL A 620 25.68 13.37 -16.93
C VAL A 620 27.02 13.63 -17.61
N SER A 621 27.14 14.73 -18.36
CA SER A 621 28.40 15.21 -18.93
C SER A 621 28.78 16.58 -18.36
N GLY A 622 30.09 16.82 -18.22
CA GLY A 622 30.63 17.99 -17.52
C GLY A 622 30.62 17.86 -15.99
N PRO A 623 31.18 18.85 -15.27
CA PRO A 623 31.28 18.82 -13.82
C PRO A 623 29.93 19.05 -13.14
N ALA A 624 29.76 18.49 -11.95
CA ALA A 624 28.64 18.66 -11.05
C ALA A 624 29.13 18.59 -9.60
N THR A 625 28.35 19.16 -8.67
CA THR A 625 28.60 19.06 -7.22
C THR A 625 27.79 17.91 -6.64
N VAL A 626 28.43 17.05 -5.86
CA VAL A 626 27.78 15.95 -5.13
C VAL A 626 28.02 16.12 -3.64
N GLN A 627 26.95 16.46 -2.92
CA GLN A 627 27.00 16.69 -1.50
C GLN A 627 26.94 15.39 -0.70
N ARG A 628 27.56 15.40 0.49
CA ARG A 628 27.45 14.34 1.49
C ARG A 628 27.39 14.92 2.90
N TYR A 629 26.19 14.99 3.45
CA TYR A 629 25.93 15.33 4.85
C TYR A 629 26.45 14.24 5.79
N ILE A 630 27.01 14.64 6.92
CA ILE A 630 27.58 13.77 7.94
C ILE A 630 26.57 13.62 9.08
N ASP A 631 25.95 12.44 9.18
CA ASP A 631 25.05 12.13 10.28
C ASP A 631 25.76 12.15 11.64
N GLY A 632 25.04 12.68 12.63
CA GLY A 632 25.45 12.82 14.02
C GLY A 632 24.81 11.81 14.97
N GLY A 633 23.87 10.96 14.51
CA GLY A 633 23.10 10.06 15.36
C GLY A 633 23.95 9.06 16.16
N LEU A 634 25.08 8.60 15.61
CA LEU A 634 26.03 7.72 16.32
C LEU A 634 27.18 8.48 17.01
N ASN A 635 27.65 9.58 16.40
CA ASN A 635 28.66 10.47 16.96
C ASN A 635 28.42 11.90 16.45
N PRO A 636 27.97 12.85 17.28
CA PRO A 636 27.77 14.24 16.87
C PRO A 636 29.09 15.04 16.81
N GLY A 637 30.13 14.59 17.53
CA GLY A 637 31.42 15.28 17.63
C GLY A 637 32.40 14.91 16.51
N LEU A 638 33.66 15.31 16.72
CA LEU A 638 34.79 14.87 15.90
C LEU A 638 34.83 13.33 15.84
N GLY A 639 35.18 12.79 14.68
CA GLY A 639 35.26 11.36 14.44
C GLY A 639 35.82 11.06 13.06
N TYR A 640 36.51 9.92 12.92
CA TYR A 640 36.93 9.44 11.61
C TYR A 640 35.73 9.00 10.78
N ARG A 641 35.52 9.64 9.62
CA ARG A 641 34.49 9.32 8.64
C ARG A 641 35.18 8.78 7.37
N HIS A 642 34.75 7.62 6.88
CA HIS A 642 35.33 6.98 5.70
C HIS A 642 34.59 7.43 4.43
N PHE A 643 35.23 8.29 3.64
CA PHE A 643 34.71 8.87 2.41
C PHE A 643 35.30 8.25 1.15
N ALA A 644 34.51 8.27 0.08
CA ALA A 644 34.90 7.97 -1.29
C ALA A 644 34.43 9.10 -2.21
N ALA A 645 35.16 9.37 -3.29
CA ALA A 645 34.74 10.34 -4.30
C ALA A 645 33.67 9.73 -5.23
N PRO A 646 32.43 10.27 -5.28
CA PRO A 646 31.38 9.85 -6.21
C PRO A 646 31.51 10.50 -7.61
N VAL A 647 32.63 11.20 -7.85
CA VAL A 647 32.97 11.96 -9.05
C VAL A 647 34.46 11.77 -9.38
N SER A 648 34.86 12.02 -10.62
CA SER A 648 36.27 12.14 -11.02
C SER A 648 36.70 13.60 -11.14
N ASN A 649 38.01 13.85 -11.09
CA ASN A 649 38.66 15.17 -11.12
C ASN A 649 38.41 16.05 -9.87
N THR A 650 38.10 15.43 -8.73
CA THR A 650 38.01 16.04 -7.39
C THR A 650 39.33 15.86 -6.61
N THR A 651 39.61 16.76 -5.67
CA THR A 651 40.86 16.82 -4.87
C THR A 651 40.60 16.77 -3.37
N VAL A 652 41.65 16.52 -2.57
CA VAL A 652 41.59 16.54 -1.10
C VAL A 652 41.03 17.86 -0.55
N ALA A 653 41.19 18.98 -1.26
CA ALA A 653 40.60 20.27 -0.90
C ALA A 653 39.07 20.28 -0.86
N ASP A 654 38.40 19.43 -1.65
CA ASP A 654 36.92 19.35 -1.72
C ASP A 654 36.31 18.71 -0.45
N LEU A 655 37.16 18.14 0.42
CA LEU A 655 36.78 17.70 1.77
C LEU A 655 36.60 18.88 2.76
N THR A 656 36.71 20.13 2.30
CA THR A 656 36.47 21.34 3.10
C THR A 656 34.97 21.53 3.37
N THR A 657 34.63 21.94 4.59
CA THR A 657 33.27 22.27 5.01
C THR A 657 33.26 23.61 5.75
N ALA A 658 32.07 24.14 6.08
CA ALA A 658 31.92 25.41 6.77
C ALA A 658 32.69 25.53 8.12
N SER A 659 33.01 24.41 8.78
CA SER A 659 33.81 24.38 10.01
C SER A 659 35.01 23.42 9.98
N PHE A 660 35.47 22.98 8.81
CA PHE A 660 36.59 22.04 8.68
C PHE A 660 37.43 22.32 7.43
N THR A 661 38.75 22.35 7.59
CA THR A 661 39.70 22.42 6.48
C THR A 661 40.61 21.18 6.50
N PRO A 662 40.77 20.48 5.37
CA PRO A 662 41.68 19.35 5.24
C PRO A 662 43.11 19.72 5.61
N ARG A 663 43.76 18.88 6.43
CA ARG A 663 45.16 19.03 6.80
C ARG A 663 45.91 17.75 6.49
N VAL A 664 46.99 17.91 5.73
CA VAL A 664 47.83 16.83 5.21
C VAL A 664 49.26 17.06 5.70
N ASN A 665 50.04 15.99 5.90
CA ASN A 665 51.44 16.12 6.30
C ASN A 665 52.24 14.87 5.87
N ALA A 666 52.99 14.99 4.77
CA ALA A 666 53.76 13.89 4.20
C ALA A 666 54.78 13.27 5.17
N ALA A 667 55.26 14.01 6.17
CA ALA A 667 56.18 13.48 7.19
C ALA A 667 55.57 12.36 8.05
N TYR A 668 54.23 12.29 8.14
CA TYR A 668 53.51 11.17 8.77
C TYR A 668 53.83 9.82 8.11
N ASN A 669 54.17 9.82 6.82
CA ASN A 669 54.35 8.60 6.04
C ASN A 669 55.70 7.93 6.26
N THR A 670 56.70 8.68 6.73
CA THR A 670 58.09 8.23 6.91
C THR A 670 58.62 8.35 8.34
N ALA A 671 57.91 9.04 9.24
CA ALA A 671 58.31 9.16 10.64
C ALA A 671 58.28 7.82 11.38
N ALA A 672 59.32 7.55 12.20
CA ALA A 672 59.39 6.37 13.06
C ALA A 672 58.31 6.32 14.15
N ASN A 673 57.77 7.49 14.53
CA ASN A 673 56.55 7.62 15.33
C ASN A 673 55.57 8.60 14.64
N PRO A 674 54.67 8.11 13.77
CA PRO A 674 53.68 8.95 13.10
C PRO A 674 52.74 9.67 14.08
N GLY A 675 52.50 9.09 15.25
CA GLY A 675 51.66 9.66 16.32
C GLY A 675 52.18 10.99 16.89
N SER A 676 53.47 11.28 16.77
CA SER A 676 54.09 12.55 17.23
C SER A 676 54.28 13.61 16.15
N VAL A 677 53.86 13.36 14.90
CA VAL A 677 54.07 14.30 13.79
C VAL A 677 53.16 15.52 13.94
N THR A 678 53.77 16.71 13.91
CA THR A 678 53.07 18.01 14.01
C THR A 678 53.20 18.84 12.73
N PRO A 679 52.15 19.55 12.30
CA PRO A 679 50.77 19.37 12.74
C PRO A 679 50.23 18.00 12.29
N PHE A 680 49.46 17.34 13.16
CA PHE A 680 48.93 16.00 12.87
C PHE A 680 47.88 16.05 11.76
N PRO A 681 47.88 15.15 10.76
CA PRO A 681 46.92 15.20 9.66
C PRO A 681 45.47 14.97 10.09
N THR A 682 44.52 15.45 9.28
CA THR A 682 43.10 15.09 9.40
C THR A 682 42.61 14.17 8.29
N VAL A 683 43.37 14.04 7.18
CA VAL A 683 43.04 13.17 6.05
C VAL A 683 44.10 12.08 5.87
N PHE A 684 43.65 10.84 5.71
CA PHE A 684 44.50 9.68 5.38
C PHE A 684 43.83 8.79 4.34
N SER A 685 44.62 8.17 3.46
CA SER A 685 44.26 6.97 2.70
C SER A 685 44.88 5.73 3.37
N TYR A 686 44.59 4.54 2.87
CA TYR A 686 45.27 3.31 3.31
C TYR A 686 46.23 2.80 2.22
N ASP A 687 47.33 2.18 2.65
CA ASP A 687 48.35 1.51 1.83
C ASP A 687 48.82 0.23 2.52
N GLN A 688 48.52 -0.89 1.88
CA GLN A 688 48.83 -2.22 2.37
C GLN A 688 50.33 -2.57 2.32
N SER A 689 51.16 -1.84 1.55
CA SER A 689 52.60 -2.12 1.48
C SER A 689 53.34 -1.85 2.80
N ARG A 690 52.77 -1.00 3.67
CA ARG A 690 53.39 -0.57 4.95
C ARG A 690 53.14 -1.50 6.14
N VAL A 691 52.25 -2.47 6.01
CA VAL A 691 51.91 -3.45 7.08
C VAL A 691 52.88 -4.62 6.98
N SER A 692 53.82 -4.72 7.93
CA SER A 692 55.11 -5.38 7.69
C SER A 692 55.64 -6.12 8.92
N THR A 693 54.82 -7.01 9.49
CA THR A 693 55.12 -8.07 10.51
C THR A 693 55.75 -7.65 11.85
N GLY A 694 56.31 -6.45 11.97
CA GLY A 694 57.00 -5.96 13.16
C GLY A 694 56.05 -5.43 14.22
N ALA A 695 55.57 -6.31 15.11
CA ALA A 695 54.74 -5.94 16.27
C ALA A 695 55.52 -5.26 17.42
N GLY A 696 56.84 -5.05 17.27
CA GLY A 696 57.73 -4.47 18.29
C GLY A 696 57.91 -2.95 18.21
N GLY A 697 56.90 -2.20 17.76
CA GLY A 697 56.93 -0.74 17.64
C GLY A 697 55.83 -0.06 18.45
N ALA A 698 55.88 1.27 18.57
CA ALA A 698 54.90 2.07 19.33
C ALA A 698 53.51 2.18 18.65
N VAL A 699 53.29 1.51 17.52
CA VAL A 699 52.08 1.55 16.68
C VAL A 699 51.79 0.13 16.18
N ALA A 700 50.52 -0.30 16.19
CA ALA A 700 50.10 -1.62 15.72
C ALA A 700 50.35 -1.81 14.21
N ASP A 701 50.57 -3.04 13.76
CA ASP A 701 51.01 -3.32 12.37
C ASP A 701 49.99 -2.85 11.32
N PHE A 702 48.69 -3.02 11.58
CA PHE A 702 47.59 -2.45 10.77
C PHE A 702 47.64 -0.92 10.67
N ASP A 703 47.84 -0.20 11.79
CA ASP A 703 47.77 1.27 11.82
C ASP A 703 48.94 1.95 11.09
N LYS A 704 50.02 1.21 10.77
CA LYS A 704 51.08 1.65 9.85
C LYS A 704 50.57 1.86 8.41
N GLY A 705 49.45 1.24 8.05
CA GLY A 705 48.85 1.34 6.72
C GLY A 705 48.24 2.71 6.41
N TRP A 706 48.00 3.57 7.41
CA TRP A 706 47.47 4.92 7.18
C TRP A 706 48.51 5.84 6.53
N VAL A 707 48.15 6.51 5.44
CA VAL A 707 49.02 7.41 4.66
C VAL A 707 48.36 8.77 4.50
N SER A 708 48.97 9.83 4.99
CA SER A 708 48.50 11.19 4.70
C SER A 708 48.84 11.58 3.25
N PRO A 709 47.96 12.30 2.53
CA PRO A 709 48.31 12.89 1.25
C PRO A 709 49.55 13.82 1.35
N GLY A 710 50.16 14.13 0.20
CA GLY A 710 51.24 15.10 0.09
C GLY A 710 50.74 16.54 0.04
N SER A 711 49.61 16.77 -0.64
CA SER A 711 48.99 18.09 -0.83
C SER A 711 47.47 18.03 -0.71
N THR A 712 46.83 19.17 -0.44
CA THR A 712 45.37 19.31 -0.61
C THR A 712 44.95 19.29 -2.09
N THR A 713 45.89 19.52 -3.00
CA THR A 713 45.67 19.37 -4.46
C THR A 713 45.74 17.92 -4.95
N ASP A 714 46.05 16.95 -4.08
CA ASP A 714 46.10 15.55 -4.47
C ASP A 714 44.71 15.04 -4.85
N ALA A 715 44.61 14.24 -5.91
CA ALA A 715 43.34 13.73 -6.40
C ALA A 715 42.70 12.71 -5.45
N LEU A 716 41.39 12.81 -5.24
CA LEU A 716 40.59 11.75 -4.63
C LEU A 716 40.23 10.75 -5.72
N THR A 717 40.96 9.63 -5.78
CA THR A 717 40.82 8.65 -6.86
C THR A 717 39.49 7.89 -6.74
N PRO A 718 38.62 7.86 -7.77
CA PRO A 718 37.41 7.04 -7.76
C PRO A 718 37.73 5.57 -7.46
N GLY A 719 36.94 4.95 -6.59
CA GLY A 719 37.15 3.57 -6.14
C GLY A 719 38.15 3.42 -4.98
N ARG A 720 38.95 4.45 -4.67
CA ARG A 720 39.78 4.51 -3.46
C ARG A 720 39.01 5.19 -2.32
N GLY A 721 39.21 4.69 -1.10
CA GLY A 721 38.65 5.28 0.11
C GLY A 721 39.66 6.06 0.94
N TYR A 722 39.16 7.04 1.68
CA TYR A 722 39.91 7.97 2.52
C TYR A 722 39.20 8.10 3.88
N THR A 723 39.94 8.26 4.96
CA THR A 723 39.40 8.58 6.28
C THR A 723 39.70 10.02 6.66
N VAL A 724 38.70 10.72 7.20
CA VAL A 724 38.77 12.15 7.54
C VAL A 724 38.28 12.37 8.97
N ASN A 725 39.06 13.04 9.81
CA ASN A 725 38.66 13.36 11.19
C ASN A 725 37.97 14.72 11.26
N LEU A 726 36.63 14.72 11.30
CA LEU A 726 35.79 15.92 11.32
C LEU A 726 34.47 15.69 12.08
N ALA A 727 33.75 16.78 12.37
CA ALA A 727 32.51 16.76 13.13
C ALA A 727 31.30 16.33 12.27
N ALA A 728 30.22 15.89 12.92
CA ALA A 728 28.94 15.71 12.25
C ALA A 728 28.21 17.04 12.02
N GLY A 729 27.06 16.99 11.34
CA GLY A 729 26.27 18.19 11.01
C GLY A 729 26.87 19.05 9.89
N GLN A 730 28.02 18.66 9.36
CA GLN A 730 28.66 19.26 8.19
C GLN A 730 28.22 18.54 6.91
N THR A 731 28.32 19.24 5.77
CA THR A 731 28.19 18.66 4.43
C THR A 731 29.52 18.81 3.70
N VAL A 732 29.97 17.74 3.06
CA VAL A 732 31.17 17.67 2.20
C VAL A 732 30.73 17.66 0.74
N ASP A 733 31.32 18.51 -0.11
CA ASP A 733 30.84 18.76 -1.47
C ASP A 733 31.91 18.36 -2.51
N PHE A 734 31.76 17.18 -3.11
CA PHE A 734 32.68 16.69 -4.15
C PHE A 734 32.34 17.33 -5.50
N VAL A 735 33.27 18.10 -6.09
CA VAL A 735 33.07 18.75 -7.38
C VAL A 735 33.82 18.00 -8.48
N GLY A 736 33.12 17.56 -9.51
CA GLY A 736 33.76 16.79 -10.60
C GLY A 736 32.76 16.15 -11.57
N THR A 737 33.27 15.36 -12.51
CA THR A 737 32.40 14.61 -13.45
C THR A 737 31.81 13.40 -12.72
N LEU A 738 30.49 13.23 -12.75
CA LEU A 738 29.81 12.14 -12.03
C LEU A 738 30.35 10.75 -12.40
N GLY A 739 30.61 9.92 -11.38
CA GLY A 739 31.05 8.54 -11.59
C GLY A 739 30.02 7.72 -12.36
N ASN A 740 30.46 7.04 -13.42
CA ASN A 740 29.63 6.28 -14.34
C ASN A 740 30.45 5.22 -15.09
N GLY A 741 29.85 4.10 -15.48
CA GLY A 741 30.54 3.03 -16.21
C GLY A 741 31.21 2.02 -15.26
N SER A 742 32.46 1.65 -15.54
CA SER A 742 33.24 0.65 -14.79
C SER A 742 34.51 1.25 -14.19
N VAL A 743 34.82 0.89 -12.95
CA VAL A 743 36.02 1.30 -12.20
C VAL A 743 36.77 0.03 -11.77
N PRO A 744 37.77 -0.41 -12.55
CA PRO A 744 38.56 -1.61 -12.24
C PRO A 744 39.61 -1.32 -11.15
N LEU A 745 39.63 -2.16 -10.13
CA LEU A 745 40.55 -2.12 -8.99
C LEU A 745 41.33 -3.43 -8.99
N THR A 746 42.58 -3.39 -9.43
CA THR A 746 43.42 -4.57 -9.70
C THR A 746 44.74 -4.51 -8.94
N GLY A 747 45.43 -5.64 -8.81
CA GLY A 747 46.73 -5.70 -8.15
C GLY A 747 46.66 -5.55 -6.62
N LEU A 748 45.54 -5.98 -6.01
CA LEU A 748 45.30 -5.87 -4.58
C LEU A 748 46.11 -6.97 -3.85
N THR A 749 47.39 -6.72 -3.58
CA THR A 749 48.34 -7.69 -3.02
C THR A 749 48.20 -7.90 -1.51
N ARG A 750 48.75 -9.02 -1.01
CA ARG A 750 48.81 -9.32 0.43
C ARG A 750 50.19 -9.82 0.80
N GLY A 751 50.73 -9.31 1.91
CA GLY A 751 51.98 -9.79 2.49
C GLY A 751 51.79 -11.06 3.32
N ALA A 752 52.85 -11.52 3.98
CA ALA A 752 52.80 -12.69 4.85
C ALA A 752 52.18 -12.41 6.25
N SER A 753 52.02 -11.14 6.65
CA SER A 753 51.52 -10.77 7.99
C SER A 753 50.06 -11.21 8.20
N ALA A 754 49.73 -11.70 9.40
CA ALA A 754 48.36 -12.00 9.80
C ALA A 754 47.43 -10.76 9.74
N GLN A 755 47.99 -9.55 9.83
CA GLN A 755 47.25 -8.28 9.69
C GLN A 755 47.27 -7.68 8.26
N SER A 756 47.77 -8.41 7.25
CA SER A 756 47.89 -7.89 5.87
C SER A 756 46.72 -8.24 4.94
N GLY A 757 46.73 -7.60 3.77
CA GLY A 757 45.76 -7.75 2.67
C GLY A 757 44.60 -6.77 2.65
N TRP A 758 44.56 -5.77 3.53
CA TRP A 758 43.46 -4.82 3.65
C TRP A 758 43.55 -3.67 2.64
N TYR A 759 42.42 -3.34 2.02
CA TYR A 759 42.30 -2.18 1.13
C TYR A 759 41.09 -1.33 1.51
N LEU A 760 41.32 -0.05 1.80
CA LEU A 760 40.26 0.94 1.95
C LEU A 760 39.81 1.40 0.55
N LEU A 761 38.75 0.78 0.06
CA LEU A 761 38.10 1.08 -1.22
C LEU A 761 36.92 2.03 -1.00
N GLY A 762 36.32 2.50 -2.09
CA GLY A 762 35.28 3.51 -2.07
C GLY A 762 34.18 3.27 -3.09
N ASN A 763 32.94 3.64 -2.78
CA ASN A 763 31.86 3.71 -3.77
C ASN A 763 32.11 4.91 -4.70
N PRO A 764 32.38 4.70 -6.01
CA PRO A 764 32.72 5.76 -6.95
C PRO A 764 31.50 6.45 -7.57
N TYR A 765 30.28 6.05 -7.20
CA TYR A 765 29.05 6.48 -7.89
C TYR A 765 28.23 7.50 -7.08
N PRO A 766 27.48 8.38 -7.77
CA PRO A 766 26.44 9.22 -7.15
C PRO A 766 25.15 8.41 -6.89
N ALA A 767 25.30 7.20 -6.34
CA ALA A 767 24.22 6.28 -5.97
C ALA A 767 24.75 5.26 -4.95
N PRO A 768 23.90 4.71 -4.04
CA PRO A 768 24.27 3.53 -3.27
C PRO A 768 24.53 2.32 -4.19
N ILE A 769 25.46 1.46 -3.80
CA ILE A 769 25.74 0.18 -4.47
C ILE A 769 25.38 -1.01 -3.58
N ASN A 770 24.97 -2.10 -4.21
CA ASN A 770 24.77 -3.41 -3.61
C ASN A 770 26.06 -4.24 -3.74
N TRP A 771 26.72 -4.50 -2.61
CA TRP A 771 27.94 -5.29 -2.50
C TRP A 771 27.80 -6.68 -3.11
N THR A 772 26.65 -7.35 -2.92
CA THR A 772 26.39 -8.68 -3.50
C THR A 772 26.37 -8.66 -5.03
N GLN A 773 26.13 -7.51 -5.66
CA GLN A 773 26.26 -7.32 -7.11
C GLN A 773 27.68 -6.81 -7.48
N ALA A 774 28.26 -5.92 -6.67
CA ALA A 774 29.60 -5.38 -6.89
C ALA A 774 30.71 -6.45 -6.84
N TYR A 775 30.53 -7.47 -6.00
CA TYR A 775 31.45 -8.59 -5.84
C TYR A 775 31.33 -9.65 -6.97
N LEU A 776 30.32 -9.58 -7.84
CA LEU A 776 30.18 -10.54 -8.95
C LEU A 776 31.34 -10.37 -9.95
N GLY A 777 32.19 -11.39 -10.05
CA GLY A 777 33.40 -11.35 -10.86
C GLY A 777 34.64 -10.79 -10.15
N ALA A 778 34.56 -10.51 -8.85
CA ALA A 778 35.75 -10.29 -8.03
C ALA A 778 36.59 -11.58 -7.96
N THR A 779 37.91 -11.44 -7.81
CA THR A 779 38.86 -12.57 -7.70
C THR A 779 39.90 -12.29 -6.63
N GLY A 780 40.39 -13.33 -5.94
CA GLY A 780 41.44 -13.19 -4.91
C GLY A 780 41.08 -12.33 -3.69
N LEU A 781 39.82 -11.93 -3.54
CA LEU A 781 39.29 -11.16 -2.42
C LEU A 781 38.37 -12.02 -1.55
N ASP A 782 38.25 -11.66 -0.29
CA ASP A 782 37.22 -12.15 0.62
C ASP A 782 35.88 -11.46 0.28
N ASN A 783 34.76 -12.19 0.37
CA ASN A 783 33.39 -11.68 0.17
C ASN A 783 32.95 -10.72 1.29
N ALA A 784 33.76 -10.57 2.33
CA ALA A 784 33.49 -9.71 3.46
C ALA A 784 33.76 -8.23 3.14
N VAL A 785 32.79 -7.38 3.50
CA VAL A 785 32.91 -5.92 3.43
C VAL A 785 32.74 -5.30 4.82
N HIS A 786 33.58 -4.33 5.14
CA HIS A 786 33.64 -3.71 6.46
C HIS A 786 33.53 -2.18 6.36
N VAL A 787 32.53 -1.58 7.01
CA VAL A 787 32.27 -0.13 6.98
C VAL A 787 32.44 0.43 8.39
N TYR A 788 33.37 1.36 8.57
CA TYR A 788 33.64 1.97 9.87
C TYR A 788 32.44 2.74 10.45
N LYS A 789 32.34 2.74 11.78
CA LYS A 789 31.29 3.38 12.58
C LYS A 789 31.96 4.14 13.73
N SER A 790 32.16 5.45 13.56
CA SER A 790 32.71 6.30 14.62
C SER A 790 31.70 6.49 15.75
N SER A 791 32.12 6.17 16.97
CA SER A 791 31.44 6.48 18.24
C SER A 791 32.16 7.58 19.05
N GLY A 792 33.31 8.05 18.57
CA GLY A 792 34.04 9.20 19.09
C GLY A 792 35.24 9.57 18.20
N GLN A 793 36.02 10.57 18.63
CA GLN A 793 37.14 11.12 17.84
C GLN A 793 38.18 10.07 17.42
N TYR A 794 38.44 9.12 18.32
CA TYR A 794 39.41 8.03 18.15
C TYR A 794 38.79 6.64 18.44
N ALA A 795 37.45 6.56 18.48
CA ALA A 795 36.71 5.37 18.90
C ALA A 795 35.64 4.99 17.87
N GLY A 796 35.47 3.69 17.66
CA GLY A 796 34.46 3.14 16.76
C GLY A 796 34.51 1.63 16.64
N SER A 797 33.70 1.09 15.73
CA SER A 797 33.69 -0.33 15.36
C SER A 797 33.53 -0.50 13.85
N TYR A 798 33.63 -1.74 13.35
CA TYR A 798 33.38 -2.04 11.94
C TYR A 798 32.07 -2.82 11.75
N ALA A 799 31.12 -2.19 11.06
CA ALA A 799 29.93 -2.83 10.52
C ALA A 799 30.36 -3.81 9.43
N SER A 800 30.19 -5.11 9.66
CA SER A 800 30.74 -6.16 8.79
C SER A 800 29.61 -6.96 8.16
N PHE A 801 29.74 -7.28 6.87
CA PHE A 801 28.75 -8.07 6.13
C PHE A 801 29.45 -9.11 5.24
N VAL A 802 28.90 -10.33 5.23
CA VAL A 802 29.26 -11.42 4.31
C VAL A 802 28.05 -12.32 4.09
N ASN A 803 27.87 -12.85 2.88
CA ASN A 803 26.85 -13.87 2.55
C ASN A 803 25.44 -13.66 3.18
N GLY A 804 24.91 -12.44 3.17
CA GLY A 804 23.59 -12.12 3.73
C GLY A 804 23.57 -11.81 5.24
N VAL A 805 24.60 -12.21 5.98
CA VAL A 805 24.74 -11.97 7.43
C VAL A 805 25.43 -10.63 7.68
N GLY A 806 24.95 -9.89 8.68
CA GLY A 806 25.53 -8.63 9.15
C GLY A 806 25.75 -8.60 10.66
N VAL A 807 26.78 -7.85 11.09
CA VAL A 807 27.09 -7.51 12.49
C VAL A 807 27.53 -6.04 12.59
N ASN A 808 27.32 -5.43 13.76
CA ASN A 808 27.46 -4.00 14.02
C ASN A 808 26.66 -3.14 13.00
N GLY A 809 25.49 -3.65 12.58
CA GLY A 809 24.67 -3.02 11.53
C GLY A 809 25.24 -3.11 10.11
N GLY A 810 26.11 -4.09 9.82
CA GLY A 810 26.57 -4.38 8.46
C GLY A 810 25.43 -4.80 7.52
N SER A 811 25.52 -4.43 6.25
CA SER A 811 24.58 -4.83 5.19
C SER A 811 25.27 -4.86 3.83
N ASN A 812 24.62 -5.39 2.80
CA ASN A 812 25.13 -5.31 1.43
C ASN A 812 24.97 -3.92 0.80
N ILE A 813 24.33 -2.93 1.43
CA ILE A 813 24.19 -1.59 0.86
C ILE A 813 25.32 -0.68 1.33
N ILE A 814 26.12 -0.19 0.37
CA ILE A 814 27.19 0.77 0.58
C ILE A 814 26.69 2.14 0.05
N PRO A 815 26.42 3.14 0.92
CA PRO A 815 25.88 4.43 0.50
C PRO A 815 26.76 5.22 -0.48
N LEU A 816 26.17 6.25 -1.08
CA LEU A 816 26.88 7.27 -1.85
C LEU A 816 28.04 7.85 -1.01
N GLY A 817 29.22 7.95 -1.62
CA GLY A 817 30.42 8.52 -1.01
C GLY A 817 30.96 7.77 0.21
N GLN A 818 30.50 6.55 0.49
CA GLN A 818 31.00 5.72 1.58
C GLN A 818 32.27 4.95 1.14
N ALA A 819 33.30 4.99 1.97
CA ALA A 819 34.44 4.08 1.88
C ALA A 819 34.35 2.90 2.85
N PHE A 820 34.95 1.78 2.45
CA PHE A 820 34.82 0.46 3.06
C PHE A 820 36.13 -0.34 2.91
N PHE A 821 36.44 -1.19 3.89
CA PHE A 821 37.53 -2.15 3.78
C PHE A 821 37.07 -3.45 3.14
N VAL A 822 37.91 -3.98 2.25
CA VAL A 822 37.91 -5.37 1.78
C VAL A 822 39.27 -6.00 2.08
N ARG A 823 39.37 -7.32 1.92
CA ARG A 823 40.63 -8.05 2.13
C ARG A 823 40.97 -8.99 0.97
N THR A 824 42.25 -9.07 0.61
CA THR A 824 42.81 -10.09 -0.28
C THR A 824 42.99 -11.42 0.45
N SER A 825 42.46 -12.51 -0.10
CA SER A 825 42.35 -13.81 0.58
C SER A 825 43.69 -14.50 0.80
N SER A 826 44.63 -14.40 -0.15
CA SER A 826 45.93 -15.09 -0.09
C SER A 826 47.08 -14.16 -0.46
N ALA A 827 48.28 -14.45 0.04
CA ALA A 827 49.49 -13.73 -0.34
C ALA A 827 50.01 -14.09 -1.75
N ALA A 828 49.54 -15.21 -2.32
CA ALA A 828 49.98 -15.74 -3.61
C ALA A 828 49.12 -15.25 -4.79
N THR A 829 47.92 -14.75 -4.54
CA THR A 829 46.94 -14.35 -5.57
C THR A 829 46.50 -12.90 -5.32
N PRO A 830 47.00 -11.92 -6.09
CA PRO A 830 46.52 -10.55 -6.01
C PRO A 830 45.02 -10.46 -6.31
N GLY A 831 44.30 -9.72 -5.48
CA GLY A 831 42.87 -9.52 -5.63
C GLY A 831 42.51 -8.56 -6.76
N SER A 832 41.27 -8.66 -7.24
CA SER A 832 40.66 -7.67 -8.11
C SER A 832 39.14 -7.54 -7.90
N LEU A 833 38.63 -6.34 -8.17
CA LEU A 833 37.22 -5.95 -8.07
C LEU A 833 36.91 -4.99 -9.22
N ASN A 834 35.79 -5.18 -9.94
CA ASN A 834 35.34 -4.24 -10.96
C ASN A 834 34.01 -3.64 -10.56
N LEU A 835 34.06 -2.49 -9.88
CA LEU A 835 32.84 -1.74 -9.56
C LEU A 835 32.23 -1.26 -10.87
N SER A 836 30.94 -1.56 -11.10
CA SER A 836 30.26 -1.23 -12.35
C SER A 836 28.85 -0.67 -12.10
N ASN A 837 28.28 0.00 -13.10
CA ASN A 837 26.90 0.49 -13.02
C ASN A 837 25.86 -0.59 -12.63
N ALA A 838 26.11 -1.88 -12.92
CA ALA A 838 25.23 -2.97 -12.55
C ALA A 838 25.11 -3.18 -11.02
N ALA A 839 26.07 -2.68 -10.23
CA ALA A 839 26.00 -2.72 -8.78
C ALA A 839 25.14 -1.60 -8.16
N ARG A 840 24.76 -0.57 -8.93
CA ARG A 840 24.02 0.61 -8.42
C ARG A 840 22.54 0.28 -8.23
N LEU A 841 21.91 0.86 -7.21
CA LEU A 841 20.48 0.69 -7.00
C LEU A 841 19.65 1.43 -8.06
N SER A 842 18.70 0.72 -8.67
CA SER A 842 17.79 1.20 -9.72
C SER A 842 16.47 1.80 -9.20
N SER A 843 16.40 2.09 -7.90
CA SER A 843 15.29 2.79 -7.26
C SER A 843 15.80 3.68 -6.12
N TYR A 844 15.10 4.78 -5.83
CA TYR A 844 15.55 5.72 -4.81
C TYR A 844 15.61 5.04 -3.44
N THR A 845 16.81 5.03 -2.86
CA THR A 845 17.08 4.42 -1.56
C THR A 845 17.89 5.39 -0.71
N ASP A 846 17.23 6.08 0.22
CA ASP A 846 17.91 6.89 1.23
C ASP A 846 18.52 5.96 2.29
N ALA A 847 19.69 5.42 1.96
CA ALA A 847 20.34 4.35 2.71
C ALA A 847 20.96 4.86 4.02
N ALA A 848 20.11 5.10 5.02
CA ALA A 848 20.48 4.85 6.40
C ALA A 848 20.95 3.39 6.56
N LEU A 849 21.73 3.10 7.61
CA LEU A 849 22.28 1.76 7.83
C LEU A 849 21.16 0.72 8.02
N GLN A 850 21.29 -0.40 7.31
CA GLN A 850 20.50 -1.63 7.39
C GLN A 850 19.12 -1.63 6.73
N ARG A 851 18.97 -2.51 5.72
CA ARG A 851 18.11 -3.70 5.86
C ARG A 851 18.82 -4.90 5.23
N THR A 852 18.64 -6.08 5.81
CA THR A 852 18.81 -7.37 5.12
C THR A 852 17.44 -8.04 4.95
N THR A 853 17.39 -9.09 4.13
CA THR A 853 16.27 -10.05 4.13
C THR A 853 16.21 -10.77 5.47
N ALA A 854 15.03 -11.27 5.87
CA ALA A 854 14.91 -12.10 7.06
C ALA A 854 15.81 -13.35 6.92
N GLU A 855 16.64 -13.61 7.93
CA GLU A 855 17.54 -14.77 7.93
C GLU A 855 16.74 -16.07 8.05
N THR A 856 17.08 -17.05 7.23
CA THR A 856 16.41 -18.37 7.16
C THR A 856 17.32 -19.53 7.56
N ARG A 857 18.63 -19.30 7.66
CA ARG A 857 19.62 -20.27 8.16
C ARG A 857 19.63 -20.31 9.69
N PRO A 858 20.08 -21.41 10.32
CA PRO A 858 20.36 -21.44 11.75
C PRO A 858 21.44 -20.40 12.10
N LEU A 859 21.15 -19.48 13.01
CA LEU A 859 22.03 -18.37 13.37
C LEU A 859 21.95 -18.03 14.87
N LEU A 860 23.10 -17.64 15.44
CA LEU A 860 23.23 -16.94 16.71
C LEU A 860 23.93 -15.59 16.46
N ARG A 861 23.34 -14.47 16.90
CA ARG A 861 24.07 -13.20 17.09
C ARG A 861 24.29 -12.95 18.58
N LEU A 862 25.52 -12.57 18.91
CA LEU A 862 25.97 -12.28 20.27
C LEU A 862 26.60 -10.87 20.29
N SER A 863 26.14 -10.00 21.19
CA SER A 863 26.77 -8.71 21.46
C SER A 863 27.52 -8.70 22.77
N LEU A 864 28.57 -7.88 22.84
CA LEU A 864 29.27 -7.45 24.04
C LEU A 864 28.97 -5.97 24.25
N SER A 865 28.68 -5.57 25.49
CA SER A 865 28.38 -4.18 25.85
C SER A 865 29.09 -3.74 27.13
N GLY A 866 29.47 -2.46 27.19
CA GLY A 866 30.04 -1.81 28.36
C GLY A 866 30.67 -0.45 28.01
N LEU A 867 30.88 0.41 29.02
CA LEU A 867 31.44 1.77 28.84
C LEU A 867 30.74 2.64 27.78
N GLY A 868 29.44 2.42 27.55
CA GLY A 868 28.65 3.17 26.55
C GLY A 868 28.86 2.74 25.09
N VAL A 869 29.57 1.63 24.84
CA VAL A 869 29.79 1.05 23.51
C VAL A 869 29.39 -0.42 23.47
N SER A 870 29.19 -0.94 22.25
CA SER A 870 28.92 -2.35 21.99
C SER A 870 29.65 -2.85 20.74
N ASP A 871 29.84 -4.16 20.67
CA ASP A 871 30.44 -4.87 19.53
C ASP A 871 29.80 -6.26 19.36
N GLU A 872 29.54 -6.66 18.11
CA GLU A 872 28.79 -7.86 17.75
C GLU A 872 29.64 -8.93 17.03
N VAL A 873 29.20 -10.19 17.18
CA VAL A 873 29.60 -11.32 16.33
C VAL A 873 28.39 -12.20 15.96
N ALA A 874 28.50 -12.94 14.86
CA ALA A 874 27.49 -13.92 14.46
C ALA A 874 28.11 -15.28 14.08
N VAL A 875 27.49 -16.37 14.54
CA VAL A 875 27.75 -17.74 14.11
C VAL A 875 26.52 -18.21 13.33
N TYR A 876 26.69 -18.72 12.12
CA TYR A 876 25.60 -19.28 11.32
C TYR A 876 26.01 -20.59 10.63
N PHE A 877 25.03 -21.37 10.17
CA PHE A 877 25.27 -22.71 9.64
C PHE A 877 24.72 -22.87 8.21
N GLU A 878 25.57 -23.28 7.26
CA GLU A 878 25.25 -23.37 5.83
C GLU A 878 25.81 -24.63 5.15
N ALA A 879 25.21 -25.03 4.03
CA ALA A 879 25.69 -26.13 3.20
C ALA A 879 26.78 -25.65 2.24
N GLY A 880 28.01 -26.16 2.42
CA GLY A 880 29.18 -25.79 1.61
C GLY A 880 30.26 -25.05 2.40
N ALA A 881 29.92 -24.50 3.57
CA ALA A 881 30.88 -23.96 4.51
C ALA A 881 31.68 -25.06 5.23
N THR A 882 32.89 -24.73 5.68
CA THR A 882 33.83 -25.63 6.37
C THR A 882 34.01 -25.22 7.85
N ALA A 883 34.95 -25.87 8.55
CA ALA A 883 35.37 -25.47 9.90
C ALA A 883 36.68 -24.65 9.92
N GLY A 884 37.21 -24.31 8.73
CA GLY A 884 38.32 -23.36 8.54
C GLY A 884 37.81 -22.01 8.05
N PHE A 885 38.72 -21.11 7.67
CA PHE A 885 38.34 -19.81 7.11
C PHE A 885 37.85 -19.93 5.66
N ASP A 886 36.59 -19.60 5.41
CA ASP A 886 35.97 -19.61 4.09
C ASP A 886 35.72 -18.20 3.55
N THR A 887 36.47 -17.83 2.50
CA THR A 887 36.41 -16.50 1.84
C THR A 887 35.02 -16.08 1.38
N ALA A 888 34.12 -17.04 1.12
CA ALA A 888 32.74 -16.79 0.71
C ALA A 888 31.77 -16.54 1.88
N PHE A 889 32.09 -17.06 3.07
CA PHE A 889 31.15 -17.25 4.19
C PHE A 889 31.53 -16.49 5.47
N ASP A 890 32.82 -16.21 5.67
CA ASP A 890 33.36 -15.58 6.88
C ASP A 890 33.70 -14.10 6.70
N ALA A 891 33.61 -13.34 7.79
CA ALA A 891 34.07 -11.96 7.85
C ALA A 891 35.21 -11.82 8.88
N PRO A 892 36.46 -11.54 8.49
CA PRO A 892 37.57 -11.34 9.43
C PRO A 892 37.37 -10.10 10.32
N LYS A 893 37.71 -10.19 11.60
CA LYS A 893 37.53 -9.08 12.56
C LYS A 893 38.64 -8.05 12.40
N LEU A 894 38.29 -6.85 11.91
CA LEU A 894 39.13 -5.66 12.07
C LEU A 894 39.14 -5.24 13.53
N THR A 895 40.32 -5.23 14.16
CA THR A 895 40.45 -5.02 15.62
C THR A 895 40.76 -3.59 16.04
N ALA A 896 41.22 -2.73 15.12
CA ALA A 896 41.60 -1.34 15.41
C ALA A 896 40.39 -0.49 15.87
N GLY A 897 40.64 0.48 16.76
CA GLY A 897 39.66 1.50 17.20
C GLY A 897 38.62 1.09 18.25
N HIS A 898 38.64 -0.16 18.72
CA HIS A 898 37.64 -0.73 19.63
C HIS A 898 37.97 -0.51 21.12
N ASN A 899 37.04 0.08 21.88
CA ASN A 899 37.12 0.16 23.36
C ASN A 899 36.61 -1.12 24.06
N VAL A 900 35.70 -1.84 23.40
CA VAL A 900 35.28 -3.21 23.70
C VAL A 900 35.31 -3.98 22.38
N LEU A 901 35.79 -5.22 22.40
CA LEU A 901 35.87 -6.07 21.22
C LEU A 901 35.42 -7.49 21.56
N LEU A 902 34.58 -8.02 20.68
CA LEU A 902 34.09 -9.39 20.66
C LEU A 902 34.52 -10.04 19.34
N GLY A 903 35.12 -11.23 19.39
CA GLY A 903 35.56 -11.95 18.20
C GLY A 903 35.43 -13.45 18.36
N LEU A 904 35.21 -14.16 17.26
CA LEU A 904 35.16 -15.61 17.20
C LEU A 904 36.55 -16.10 16.80
N ASP A 905 37.22 -16.83 17.69
CA ASP A 905 38.62 -17.22 17.51
C ASP A 905 38.68 -18.61 16.86
N THR A 906 39.08 -18.66 15.59
CA THR A 906 39.13 -19.88 14.77
C THR A 906 40.56 -20.19 14.34
N PRO A 907 40.89 -21.44 13.94
CA PRO A 907 42.25 -21.82 13.56
C PRO A 907 42.82 -20.98 12.39
N GLY A 908 43.61 -19.96 12.73
CA GLY A 908 44.26 -19.05 11.78
C GLY A 908 43.59 -17.69 11.57
N ALA A 909 42.42 -17.42 12.18
CA ALA A 909 41.73 -16.14 12.03
C ALA A 909 40.88 -15.75 13.25
N LEU A 910 40.79 -14.45 13.51
CA LEU A 910 39.76 -13.88 14.39
C LEU A 910 38.63 -13.34 13.51
N LEU A 911 37.39 -13.76 13.76
CA LEU A 911 36.23 -13.48 12.90
C LEU A 911 35.17 -12.61 13.59
N ALA A 912 34.48 -11.80 12.79
CA ALA A 912 33.27 -11.07 13.12
C ALA A 912 32.01 -11.88 12.79
N ILE A 913 32.06 -12.61 11.66
CA ILE A 913 31.02 -13.55 11.22
C ILE A 913 31.72 -14.86 10.89
N ASN A 914 31.20 -15.97 11.40
CA ASN A 914 31.69 -17.33 11.20
C ASN A 914 30.58 -18.19 10.58
N GLY A 915 30.79 -18.65 9.35
CA GLY A 915 29.90 -19.56 8.63
C GLY A 915 30.40 -20.99 8.74
N LEU A 916 29.65 -21.83 9.45
CA LEU A 916 30.02 -23.22 9.75
C LEU A 916 29.20 -24.23 8.93
N PRO A 917 29.64 -25.50 8.83
CA PRO A 917 28.92 -26.52 8.08
C PRO A 917 27.58 -26.81 8.76
N THR A 918 26.53 -27.12 7.98
CA THR A 918 25.17 -27.44 8.47
C THR A 918 25.16 -28.22 9.79
N LEU A 919 24.54 -27.66 10.83
CA LEU A 919 24.58 -28.20 12.19
C LEU A 919 24.09 -29.66 12.26
N GLY A 920 25.03 -30.57 12.53
CA GLY A 920 24.79 -32.00 12.62
C GLY A 920 24.41 -32.49 14.02
N THR A 921 24.60 -33.79 14.27
CA THR A 921 24.32 -34.44 15.56
C THR A 921 25.50 -34.42 16.55
N ALA A 922 26.66 -33.95 16.13
CA ALA A 922 27.83 -33.74 16.99
C ALA A 922 27.81 -32.31 17.59
N PRO A 923 28.26 -32.12 18.83
CA PRO A 923 28.46 -30.79 19.39
C PRO A 923 29.41 -29.94 18.55
N VAL A 924 29.05 -28.68 18.32
CA VAL A 924 29.94 -27.68 17.71
C VAL A 924 30.32 -26.65 18.76
N THR A 925 31.62 -26.44 18.96
CA THR A 925 32.16 -25.46 19.93
C THR A 925 32.89 -24.36 19.20
N VAL A 926 32.53 -23.10 19.46
CA VAL A 926 33.18 -21.91 18.89
C VAL A 926 33.81 -21.08 20.00
N PRO A 927 35.15 -20.93 20.05
CA PRO A 927 35.82 -20.07 21.02
C PRO A 927 35.50 -18.58 20.77
N VAL A 928 35.37 -17.83 21.85
CA VAL A 928 35.01 -16.41 21.84
C VAL A 928 36.02 -15.59 22.65
N LEU A 929 36.68 -14.69 21.93
CA LEU A 929 37.60 -13.69 22.44
C LEU A 929 36.83 -12.44 22.87
N VAL A 930 37.13 -11.96 24.07
CA VAL A 930 36.74 -10.64 24.56
C VAL A 930 38.01 -9.83 24.83
N ARG A 931 38.05 -8.58 24.40
CA ARG A 931 39.08 -7.60 24.80
C ARG A 931 38.43 -6.29 25.21
N VAL A 932 38.95 -5.63 26.24
CA VAL A 932 38.37 -4.43 26.83
C VAL A 932 39.45 -3.43 27.23
N ALA A 933 39.17 -2.13 27.12
CA ALA A 933 40.17 -1.08 27.34
C ALA A 933 40.48 -0.80 28.83
N ARG A 934 39.61 -1.18 29.78
CA ARG A 934 39.73 -0.86 31.22
C ARG A 934 39.08 -1.95 32.08
N THR A 935 39.44 -2.00 33.37
CA THR A 935 38.75 -2.84 34.37
C THR A 935 37.31 -2.34 34.58
N SER A 936 36.32 -3.17 34.25
CA SER A 936 34.89 -2.86 34.42
C SER A 936 34.05 -4.14 34.40
N THR A 937 32.79 -4.03 34.82
CA THR A 937 31.76 -5.01 34.42
C THR A 937 31.38 -4.78 32.95
N TYR A 938 31.14 -5.88 32.25
CA TYR A 938 30.69 -5.98 30.86
C TYR A 938 29.57 -7.02 30.77
N THR A 939 28.72 -6.91 29.75
CA THR A 939 27.59 -7.83 29.54
C THR A 939 27.61 -8.39 28.13
N LEU A 940 27.66 -9.72 28.03
CA LEU A 940 27.32 -10.47 26.81
C LEU A 940 25.80 -10.64 26.73
N ARG A 941 25.24 -10.56 25.52
CA ARG A 941 23.80 -10.76 25.24
C ARG A 941 23.61 -11.57 23.98
N ALA A 942 22.69 -12.53 24.01
CA ALA A 942 22.29 -13.32 22.86
C ALA A 942 21.08 -12.66 22.16
N ASP A 943 21.35 -11.69 21.28
CA ASP A 943 20.33 -10.83 20.67
C ASP A 943 19.42 -11.58 19.69
N GLU A 944 19.95 -12.58 18.98
CA GLU A 944 19.21 -13.41 18.03
C GLU A 944 19.60 -14.89 18.16
N LEU A 945 18.62 -15.78 18.31
CA LEU A 945 18.73 -17.21 18.03
C LEU A 945 17.66 -17.55 16.99
N LEU A 946 18.05 -17.78 15.74
CA LEU A 946 17.15 -17.96 14.60
C LEU A 946 17.28 -19.36 14.00
N ASN A 947 16.14 -19.91 13.55
CA ASN A 947 16.03 -21.12 12.72
C ASN A 947 16.82 -22.37 13.19
N LEU A 948 17.15 -22.45 14.48
CA LEU A 948 17.88 -23.61 15.03
C LEU A 948 17.04 -24.89 14.89
N PRO A 949 17.64 -26.03 14.49
CA PRO A 949 16.93 -27.31 14.39
C PRO A 949 16.26 -27.70 15.71
N ALA A 950 15.06 -28.25 15.65
CA ALA A 950 14.28 -28.61 16.85
C ALA A 950 15.07 -29.54 17.79
N GLY A 951 15.16 -29.18 19.07
CA GLY A 951 15.98 -29.88 20.06
C GLY A 951 17.44 -29.42 20.13
N THR A 952 17.88 -28.47 19.29
CA THR A 952 19.18 -27.79 19.48
C THR A 952 19.13 -26.94 20.74
N THR A 953 20.16 -27.10 21.58
CA THR A 953 20.42 -26.23 22.73
C THR A 953 21.73 -25.49 22.50
N VAL A 954 21.80 -24.23 22.93
CA VAL A 954 23.00 -23.39 22.83
C VAL A 954 23.41 -22.97 24.23
N GLN A 955 24.70 -23.05 24.55
CA GLN A 955 25.25 -22.72 25.86
C GLN A 955 26.47 -21.82 25.71
N LEU A 956 26.56 -20.80 26.56
CA LEU A 956 27.76 -20.00 26.76
C LEU A 956 28.51 -20.54 27.98
N ARG A 957 29.77 -20.94 27.81
CA ARG A 957 30.66 -21.37 28.90
C ARG A 957 31.68 -20.27 29.19
N ASP A 958 31.83 -19.85 30.44
CA ASP A 958 32.95 -19.02 30.88
C ASP A 958 34.10 -19.91 31.36
N LEU A 959 35.24 -19.87 30.67
CA LEU A 959 36.43 -20.66 31.01
C LEU A 959 37.13 -20.19 32.29
N LEU A 960 36.89 -18.94 32.73
CA LEU A 960 37.48 -18.43 33.99
C LEU A 960 36.74 -18.96 35.22
N THR A 961 35.42 -19.11 35.14
CA THR A 961 34.57 -19.50 36.28
C THR A 961 34.06 -20.94 36.20
N GLY A 962 34.19 -21.59 35.03
CA GLY A 962 33.57 -22.87 34.74
C GLY A 962 32.04 -22.81 34.55
N THR A 963 31.43 -21.62 34.57
CA THR A 963 29.98 -21.45 34.49
C THR A 963 29.47 -21.79 33.08
N LEU A 964 28.51 -22.72 32.97
CA LEU A 964 27.72 -22.91 31.74
C LEU A 964 26.36 -22.21 31.89
N THR A 965 26.04 -21.31 30.96
CA THR A 965 24.80 -20.54 30.90
C THR A 965 24.03 -20.94 29.63
N PRO A 966 22.83 -21.55 29.72
CA PRO A 966 21.97 -21.77 28.57
C PRO A 966 21.59 -20.44 27.90
N LEU A 967 21.71 -20.37 26.58
CA LEU A 967 21.29 -19.20 25.80
C LEU A 967 19.88 -19.39 25.25
N THR A 968 19.02 -18.44 25.58
CA THR A 968 17.73 -18.17 24.95
C THR A 968 17.79 -16.80 24.27
N PRO A 969 16.85 -16.44 23.38
CA PRO A 969 16.74 -15.06 22.89
C PRO A 969 16.71 -14.06 24.06
N GLN A 970 17.52 -13.01 23.96
CA GLN A 970 17.73 -11.97 24.98
C GLN A 970 18.35 -12.45 26.31
N ALA A 971 18.93 -13.66 26.38
CA ALA A 971 19.71 -14.08 27.53
C ALA A 971 20.98 -13.22 27.69
N THR A 972 21.34 -12.87 28.92
CA THR A 972 22.49 -12.01 29.25
C THR A 972 23.43 -12.65 30.26
N TYR A 973 24.74 -12.48 30.09
CA TYR A 973 25.77 -12.87 31.05
C TYR A 973 26.67 -11.68 31.38
N SER A 974 26.71 -11.28 32.66
CA SER A 974 27.51 -10.15 33.14
C SER A 974 28.75 -10.62 33.89
N PHE A 975 29.89 -10.02 33.59
CA PHE A 975 31.20 -10.43 34.09
C PHE A 975 32.14 -9.23 34.25
N THR A 976 33.13 -9.35 35.13
CA THR A 976 34.24 -8.39 35.22
C THR A 976 35.38 -8.83 34.32
N ALA A 977 36.00 -7.89 33.62
CA ALA A 977 37.22 -8.08 32.83
C ALA A 977 38.06 -6.80 32.83
N ASP A 978 39.34 -6.92 32.47
CA ASP A 978 40.29 -5.83 32.33
C ASP A 978 41.20 -6.01 31.10
N ALA A 979 42.10 -5.06 30.88
CA ALA A 979 42.92 -4.95 29.67
C ALA A 979 44.01 -6.04 29.51
N SER A 980 44.26 -6.90 30.52
CA SER A 980 45.14 -8.06 30.34
C SER A 980 44.47 -9.21 29.57
N LEU A 981 43.13 -9.22 29.48
CA LEU A 981 42.40 -10.28 28.80
C LEU A 981 42.71 -10.27 27.30
N SER A 982 43.39 -11.33 26.85
CA SER A 982 44.04 -11.39 25.53
C SER A 982 43.82 -12.72 24.80
N THR A 983 43.42 -13.78 25.51
CA THR A 983 43.01 -15.09 24.97
C THR A 983 41.49 -15.25 24.98
N PRO A 984 40.91 -16.23 24.25
CA PRO A 984 39.51 -16.61 24.43
C PRO A 984 39.16 -16.86 25.90
N ARG A 985 37.99 -16.35 26.31
CA ARG A 985 37.43 -16.58 27.65
C ARG A 985 36.16 -17.40 27.61
N PHE A 986 35.39 -17.30 26.53
CA PHE A 986 34.10 -17.96 26.44
C PHE A 986 34.08 -19.01 25.33
N GLU A 987 33.23 -20.01 25.47
CA GLU A 987 32.92 -20.96 24.40
C GLU A 987 31.41 -20.93 24.14
N LEU A 988 31.03 -20.91 22.86
CA LEU A 988 29.66 -21.14 22.41
C LEU A 988 29.52 -22.61 22.01
N ILE A 989 28.65 -23.35 22.70
CA ILE A 989 28.47 -24.79 22.50
C ILE A 989 27.06 -25.04 21.94
N PHE A 990 26.99 -25.53 20.71
CA PHE A 990 25.76 -25.90 20.02
C PHE A 990 25.57 -27.43 20.09
N ASN A 991 24.56 -27.87 20.85
CA ASN A 991 24.26 -29.27 21.10
C ASN A 991 22.90 -29.65 20.49
N ALA A 992 22.89 -30.39 19.38
CA ALA A 992 21.68 -30.99 18.84
C ALA A 992 21.24 -32.18 19.73
N SER A 993 20.07 -32.09 20.37
CA SER A 993 19.57 -33.20 21.19
C SER A 993 19.22 -34.41 20.34
N ARG A 994 19.74 -35.58 20.72
CA ARG A 994 19.15 -36.86 20.31
C ARG A 994 17.70 -36.92 20.81
N VAL A 995 16.79 -37.40 19.97
CA VAL A 995 15.46 -37.82 20.42
C VAL A 995 15.64 -39.00 21.38
N THR A 996 15.41 -38.79 22.68
CA THR A 996 15.55 -39.81 23.72
C THR A 996 14.35 -40.75 23.75
N ALA A 997 14.12 -41.48 22.66
CA ALA A 997 13.08 -42.52 22.57
C ALA A 997 13.35 -43.73 23.49
N ALA A 998 14.56 -43.85 24.03
CA ALA A 998 14.99 -44.99 24.85
C ALA A 998 14.56 -44.92 26.33
N THR A 999 14.28 -43.75 26.89
CA THR A 999 14.13 -43.57 28.36
C THR A 999 13.00 -44.41 28.96
N PRO A 1000 11.77 -44.42 28.41
CA PRO A 1000 10.68 -45.24 28.96
C PRO A 1000 10.94 -46.75 28.85
N ALA A 1001 11.60 -47.20 27.77
CA ALA A 1001 11.93 -48.60 27.55
C ALA A 1001 13.04 -49.08 28.51
N ALA A 1002 14.09 -48.28 28.69
CA ALA A 1002 15.16 -48.56 29.65
C ALA A 1002 14.65 -48.57 31.10
N LEU A 1003 13.82 -47.59 31.48
CA LEU A 1003 13.20 -47.52 32.80
C LEU A 1003 12.30 -48.74 33.07
N ASN A 1004 11.53 -49.19 32.07
CA ASN A 1004 10.75 -50.42 32.17
C ASN A 1004 11.65 -51.65 32.35
N ALA A 1005 12.76 -51.76 31.60
CA ALA A 1005 13.68 -52.89 31.71
C ALA A 1005 14.33 -53.03 33.10
N GLN A 1006 14.58 -51.90 33.79
CA GLN A 1006 15.23 -51.89 35.11
C GLN A 1006 14.29 -52.14 36.30
N VAL A 1007 12.98 -51.93 36.14
CA VAL A 1007 11.97 -52.31 37.15
C VAL A 1007 11.67 -53.81 37.01
N SER A 1008 11.66 -54.56 38.10
CA SER A 1008 11.34 -55.99 38.10
C SER A 1008 10.33 -56.36 39.19
N VAL A 1009 9.58 -57.45 38.98
CA VAL A 1009 8.57 -57.96 39.91
C VAL A 1009 8.68 -59.48 40.04
N TYR A 1010 8.72 -59.99 41.28
CA TYR A 1010 8.94 -61.42 41.55
C TYR A 1010 8.38 -61.88 42.92
N PRO A 1011 8.03 -63.17 43.12
CA PRO A 1011 7.81 -64.16 42.07
C PRO A 1011 6.62 -63.74 41.18
N ASN A 1012 6.57 -64.26 39.95
CA ASN A 1012 5.50 -63.96 39.00
C ASN A 1012 5.33 -65.18 38.09
N PRO A 1013 4.37 -66.10 38.35
CA PRO A 1013 3.21 -65.96 39.25
C PRO A 1013 3.52 -65.72 40.73
N ALA A 1014 2.60 -65.03 41.40
CA ALA A 1014 2.65 -64.70 42.82
C ALA A 1014 1.46 -65.32 43.56
N HIS A 1015 1.63 -65.63 44.83
CA HIS A 1015 0.56 -66.09 45.71
C HIS A 1015 0.13 -64.94 46.65
N GLN A 1016 0.58 -64.98 47.91
CA GLN A 1016 0.18 -63.99 48.94
C GLN A 1016 0.90 -62.64 48.82
N GLN A 1017 2.08 -62.60 48.20
CA GLN A 1017 2.94 -61.40 48.12
C GLN A 1017 3.79 -61.35 46.83
N LEU A 1018 4.08 -60.12 46.40
CA LEU A 1018 4.90 -59.78 45.23
C LEU A 1018 5.97 -58.76 45.64
N TRP A 1019 7.22 -58.96 45.27
CA TRP A 1019 8.30 -57.99 45.47
C TRP A 1019 8.46 -57.10 44.24
N LEU A 1020 8.53 -55.79 44.45
CA LEU A 1020 8.84 -54.78 43.43
C LEU A 1020 10.28 -54.27 43.63
N SER A 1021 11.15 -54.44 42.62
CA SER A 1021 12.52 -53.92 42.63
C SER A 1021 12.73 -52.81 41.60
N LEU A 1022 13.66 -51.91 41.90
CA LEU A 1022 13.78 -50.57 41.32
C LEU A 1022 15.26 -50.14 41.20
N PRO A 1023 15.61 -49.22 40.28
CA PRO A 1023 16.91 -48.55 40.30
C PRO A 1023 17.19 -47.85 41.64
N ALA A 1024 18.47 -47.71 42.00
CA ALA A 1024 18.89 -47.01 43.22
C ALA A 1024 18.41 -45.54 43.25
N ASP A 1025 18.43 -44.89 42.10
CA ASP A 1025 18.21 -43.44 41.94
C ASP A 1025 16.74 -43.08 41.65
N GLN A 1026 15.81 -44.02 41.80
CA GLN A 1026 14.39 -43.81 41.56
C GLN A 1026 13.58 -43.90 42.86
N HIS A 1027 12.58 -43.03 42.99
CA HIS A 1027 11.64 -43.03 44.10
C HIS A 1027 10.23 -43.25 43.55
N VAL A 1028 9.46 -44.10 44.23
CA VAL A 1028 8.07 -44.37 43.89
C VAL A 1028 7.17 -43.37 44.60
N ALA A 1029 6.33 -42.68 43.85
CA ALA A 1029 5.23 -41.92 44.43
C ALA A 1029 4.03 -42.84 44.71
N GLU A 1030 3.72 -43.73 43.76
CA GLU A 1030 2.47 -44.50 43.76
C GLU A 1030 2.64 -45.89 43.15
N VAL A 1031 1.98 -46.90 43.74
CA VAL A 1031 1.81 -48.23 43.15
C VAL A 1031 0.32 -48.56 43.09
N VAL A 1032 -0.17 -48.97 41.93
CA VAL A 1032 -1.56 -49.39 41.70
C VAL A 1032 -1.59 -50.75 41.02
N LEU A 1033 -2.40 -51.69 41.52
CA LEU A 1033 -2.71 -52.94 40.84
C LEU A 1033 -4.13 -52.87 40.28
N LEU A 1034 -4.25 -53.12 38.97
CA LEU A 1034 -5.50 -53.13 38.22
C LEU A 1034 -5.87 -54.57 37.85
N ASN A 1035 -7.15 -54.94 37.91
CA ASN A 1035 -7.64 -56.21 37.38
C ASN A 1035 -7.76 -56.16 35.83
N ALA A 1036 -8.18 -57.28 35.23
CA ALA A 1036 -8.37 -57.39 33.78
C ALA A 1036 -9.44 -56.44 33.19
N LEU A 1037 -10.31 -55.84 34.02
CA LEU A 1037 -11.30 -54.83 33.63
C LEU A 1037 -10.79 -53.39 33.85
N GLY A 1038 -9.51 -53.21 34.20
CA GLY A 1038 -8.91 -51.92 34.51
C GLY A 1038 -9.33 -51.32 35.86
N GLN A 1039 -10.04 -52.07 36.71
CA GLN A 1039 -10.47 -51.61 38.02
C GLN A 1039 -9.33 -51.74 39.04
N GLN A 1040 -9.15 -50.71 39.87
CA GLN A 1040 -8.17 -50.70 40.95
C GLN A 1040 -8.54 -51.70 42.05
N VAL A 1041 -7.67 -52.67 42.29
CA VAL A 1041 -7.81 -53.69 43.34
C VAL A 1041 -6.79 -53.54 44.47
N MET A 1042 -5.71 -52.78 44.24
CA MET A 1042 -4.77 -52.34 45.27
C MET A 1042 -4.24 -50.96 44.87
N HIS A 1043 -4.07 -50.06 45.84
CA HIS A 1043 -3.30 -48.83 45.70
C HIS A 1043 -2.45 -48.65 46.96
N ARG A 1044 -1.19 -48.24 46.79
CA ARG A 1044 -0.23 -48.04 47.88
C ARG A 1044 0.82 -46.99 47.53
N THR A 1045 0.82 -45.90 48.28
CA THR A 1045 1.96 -44.98 48.41
C THR A 1045 3.12 -45.71 49.10
N LEU A 1046 4.35 -45.56 48.60
CA LEU A 1046 5.55 -46.11 49.24
C LEU A 1046 6.38 -44.98 49.88
N PRO A 1047 7.09 -45.20 51.01
CA PRO A 1047 7.88 -44.15 51.64
C PRO A 1047 9.05 -43.68 50.76
N ALA A 1048 9.23 -42.37 50.63
CA ALA A 1048 10.41 -41.80 49.99
C ALA A 1048 11.68 -42.10 50.82
N GLY A 1049 12.83 -42.27 50.14
CA GLY A 1049 14.14 -42.37 50.81
C GLY A 1049 14.71 -43.78 51.02
N ARG A 1050 14.26 -44.82 50.29
CA ARG A 1050 14.96 -46.12 50.21
C ARG A 1050 15.20 -46.54 48.75
N GLY A 1051 16.42 -46.37 48.26
CA GLY A 1051 16.84 -46.88 46.95
C GLY A 1051 17.16 -48.38 46.97
N ALA A 1052 17.06 -49.03 45.80
CA ALA A 1052 17.48 -50.41 45.46
C ALA A 1052 16.90 -51.60 46.27
N ALA A 1053 16.39 -51.41 47.49
CA ALA A 1053 15.81 -52.49 48.29
C ALA A 1053 14.40 -52.85 47.80
N ALA A 1054 14.19 -54.11 47.41
CA ALA A 1054 12.92 -54.59 46.90
C ALA A 1054 11.78 -54.45 47.94
N GLN A 1055 10.60 -54.03 47.48
CA GLN A 1055 9.45 -53.69 48.31
C GLN A 1055 8.37 -54.78 48.24
N ALA A 1056 8.02 -55.37 49.38
CA ALA A 1056 6.95 -56.37 49.47
C ALA A 1056 5.56 -55.73 49.36
N LEU A 1057 4.87 -56.00 48.25
CA LEU A 1057 3.47 -55.73 48.01
C LEU A 1057 2.66 -56.96 48.44
N GLN A 1058 1.88 -56.84 49.52
CA GLN A 1058 0.96 -57.90 49.94
C GLN A 1058 -0.24 -57.92 48.99
N LEU A 1059 -0.56 -59.08 48.44
CA LEU A 1059 -1.64 -59.27 47.47
C LEU A 1059 -2.96 -59.69 48.15
N GLY A 1060 -2.92 -60.23 49.38
CA GLY A 1060 -4.12 -60.60 50.12
C GLY A 1060 -4.92 -61.72 49.44
N GLN A 1061 -6.25 -61.69 49.58
CA GLN A 1061 -7.16 -62.65 48.93
C GLN A 1061 -7.62 -62.18 47.54
N LEU A 1062 -6.69 -61.74 46.69
CA LEU A 1062 -7.00 -61.48 45.28
C LEU A 1062 -7.35 -62.78 44.56
N ALA A 1063 -8.37 -62.72 43.69
CA ALA A 1063 -8.78 -63.87 42.90
C ALA A 1063 -7.70 -64.26 41.88
N ARG A 1064 -7.61 -65.56 41.56
CA ARG A 1064 -6.67 -66.10 40.56
C ARG A 1064 -6.88 -65.41 39.21
N GLY A 1065 -5.80 -64.93 38.58
CA GLY A 1065 -5.91 -64.21 37.31
C GLY A 1065 -4.71 -63.35 36.95
N VAL A 1066 -4.88 -62.57 35.89
CA VAL A 1066 -3.86 -61.63 35.38
C VAL A 1066 -4.23 -60.20 35.76
N TYR A 1067 -3.25 -59.48 36.30
CA TYR A 1067 -3.35 -58.12 36.79
C TYR A 1067 -2.28 -57.22 36.16
N THR A 1068 -2.53 -55.92 36.15
CA THR A 1068 -1.63 -54.89 35.63
C THR A 1068 -1.14 -54.00 36.77
N LEU A 1069 0.13 -54.11 37.12
CA LEU A 1069 0.79 -53.27 38.12
C LEU A 1069 1.32 -52.00 37.44
N ARG A 1070 0.80 -50.85 37.84
CA ARG A 1070 1.28 -49.51 37.46
C ARG A 1070 2.13 -48.94 38.60
N VAL A 1071 3.31 -48.43 38.26
CA VAL A 1071 4.25 -47.81 39.21
C VAL A 1071 4.57 -46.40 38.72
N ALA A 1072 4.30 -45.39 39.55
CA ALA A 1072 4.62 -44.00 39.26
C ALA A 1072 5.97 -43.62 39.88
N LEU A 1073 6.96 -43.33 39.01
CA LEU A 1073 8.29 -42.87 39.36
C LEU A 1073 8.46 -41.40 38.95
N ALA A 1074 9.44 -40.70 39.55
CA ALA A 1074 9.80 -39.34 39.15
C ALA A 1074 10.19 -39.23 37.65
N ALA A 1075 10.76 -40.29 37.07
CA ALA A 1075 11.11 -40.37 35.65
C ALA A 1075 9.96 -40.84 34.72
N GLY A 1076 8.77 -41.17 35.26
CA GLY A 1076 7.61 -41.58 34.47
C GLY A 1076 6.82 -42.77 35.06
N THR A 1077 5.76 -43.18 34.37
CA THR A 1077 4.99 -44.40 34.73
C THR A 1077 5.61 -45.63 34.09
N VAL A 1078 5.78 -46.71 34.87
CA VAL A 1078 6.14 -48.06 34.39
C VAL A 1078 4.94 -49.00 34.63
N THR A 1079 4.74 -49.97 33.72
CA THR A 1079 3.64 -50.94 33.79
C THR A 1079 4.17 -52.37 33.66
N LYS A 1080 3.73 -53.27 34.55
CA LYS A 1080 4.10 -54.71 34.57
C LYS A 1080 2.86 -55.60 34.60
N ARG A 1081 2.93 -56.72 33.89
CA ARG A 1081 1.96 -57.83 34.04
C ARG A 1081 2.30 -58.64 35.28
N VAL A 1082 1.31 -58.90 36.12
CA VAL A 1082 1.38 -59.78 37.30
C VAL A 1082 0.39 -60.92 37.12
N VAL A 1083 0.76 -62.15 37.48
CA VAL A 1083 -0.14 -63.30 37.55
C VAL A 1083 -0.30 -63.69 39.02
N VAL A 1084 -1.53 -63.98 39.45
CA VAL A 1084 -1.86 -64.39 40.82
C VAL A 1084 -2.50 -65.78 40.81
N GLU A 1085 -2.03 -66.67 41.68
CA GLU A 1085 -2.37 -68.11 41.76
C GLU A 1085 -2.63 -68.58 43.21
#